data_AF-A0A951BCG3-F1
#
_entry.id   AF-A0A951BCG3-F1
#
_cell.length_a   1.000
_cell.length_b   1.000
_cell.length_c   1.000
_cell.angle_alpha   90.00
_cell.angle_beta   90.00
_cell.angle_gamma   90.00
#
_symmetry.space_group_name_H-M   'P 1'
#
loop_
_entity.id
_entity.type
_entity.pdbx_description
1 polymer ?
#
loop_
_entity_poly.entity_id
_entity_poly.type
_entity_poly.pdbx_seq_one_letter_code
_entity_poly.pdbx_strand_id
1 'polypeptide(L)'
;MPVHLLMGGEDAGDRDWKSYPERERIFVGTLDMVLSRLLMRGFAEFRSTWPMSFGLLHAGVQFVFDEVQLMGPGLPTSLQLQGMREAMGTAVPCRSMWMSATLDPAELATVDFRRALSVVELDDEDRSGPVSIRIKAPRTVRRLDLGDVDDRRYPKALAARVVSEHRSGTRTLVVLNTVQRATEVFDELDKSDPGAELVLLHSRFRPRDRQEWSRRARAPLGSAGSIVVATQVLEAGVDVTSETLITEVTPWSSLVQRAGRCNRDGLASNARLLWTTPPAALPYEAAELGHTTSVLEALEGRVVTSEELAAATNELTRPMHPMLRRRDLLGLFDTAPDLSGNDVDVSPFIRDAADRTVHIAWREIPDDQSMEGGAPHRAELCPAPIRDVQAMIREGRTRARFFDQISGTWVPARPEDVRPTAVLVFDAARGGYLSDRGFAPEGTAPVEPVRPPVQVPDAVDTDPHSVLRNGRWVPLHEHLADVERECRALLDALGPQLTTAQREAVALAGRYHDLGKAHSTFIASLARSDGSAPAEGGPWAKSPGRTPLRHDPPHFRHELVSALVLLDDTTGLLDGVNEPDLVIYLTLAHHGKVCLTVRARPDEQVNTVLGVVHESTTVDTTLPVVGTLAARPVSLQAIRFGRGSLTSRALRLRDREDLGPFRLAFCEAVVRSADWRASASYEGTTS
;
A
#
# COMPACT_ATOMS: atom_id res chain seq x y z
N MET A 1 -14.16 17.66 3.91
CA MET A 1 -13.72 16.30 4.30
C MET A 1 -12.19 16.25 4.24
N PRO A 2 -11.51 15.64 5.23
CA PRO A 2 -10.07 15.46 5.20
C PRO A 2 -9.64 14.50 4.08
N VAL A 3 -8.49 14.76 3.46
CA VAL A 3 -7.87 13.94 2.41
C VAL A 3 -6.72 13.13 3.00
N HIS A 4 -6.77 11.82 2.84
CA HIS A 4 -5.73 10.88 3.27
C HIS A 4 -5.00 10.31 2.05
N LEU A 5 -3.67 10.34 2.11
CA LEU A 5 -2.83 9.81 1.03
C LEU A 5 -2.42 8.38 1.36
N LEU A 6 -2.94 7.39 0.63
CA LEU A 6 -2.50 5.99 0.74
C LEU A 6 -1.26 5.80 -0.15
N MET A 7 -0.08 6.17 0.39
CA MET A 7 1.22 6.03 -0.27
C MET A 7 2.20 5.25 0.62
N GLY A 8 3.30 4.74 0.05
CA GLY A 8 4.22 3.88 0.81
C GLY A 8 4.90 4.59 1.99
N GLY A 9 4.93 3.95 3.15
CA GLY A 9 5.42 4.46 4.44
C GLY A 9 4.25 4.83 5.37
N GLU A 10 4.33 4.50 6.65
CA GLU A 10 3.27 4.81 7.62
C GLU A 10 3.39 6.27 8.07
N ASP A 11 2.37 7.08 7.79
CA ASP A 11 2.27 8.45 8.31
C ASP A 11 1.40 8.46 9.58
N ALA A 12 1.55 9.45 10.46
CA ALA A 12 0.69 9.62 11.63
C ALA A 12 -0.82 9.66 11.28
N GLY A 13 -1.16 9.96 10.02
CA GLY A 13 -2.52 9.91 9.49
C GLY A 13 -3.13 8.51 9.37
N ASP A 14 -2.32 7.44 9.33
CA ASP A 14 -2.83 6.08 9.16
C ASP A 14 -3.56 5.55 10.39
N ARG A 15 -3.11 5.95 11.59
CA ARG A 15 -3.80 5.58 12.83
C ARG A 15 -5.13 6.33 12.99
N ASP A 16 -5.22 7.57 12.52
CA ASP A 16 -6.42 8.40 12.69
C ASP A 16 -7.63 7.85 11.94
N TRP A 17 -7.48 7.45 10.66
CA TRP A 17 -8.62 6.94 9.88
C TRP A 17 -9.06 5.54 10.32
N LYS A 18 -8.12 4.73 10.81
CA LYS A 18 -8.41 3.43 11.42
C LYS A 18 -9.07 3.59 12.80
N SER A 19 -8.73 4.63 13.56
CA SER A 19 -9.37 4.92 14.87
C SER A 19 -10.78 5.52 14.70
N TYR A 20 -10.98 6.34 13.66
CA TYR A 20 -12.25 7.00 13.38
C TYR A 20 -12.83 6.67 12.00
N PRO A 21 -13.28 5.42 11.78
CA PRO A 21 -13.77 4.92 10.50
C PRO A 21 -15.15 5.47 10.08
N GLU A 22 -15.96 5.93 11.03
CA GLU A 22 -17.27 6.55 10.81
C GLU A 22 -17.20 7.98 10.26
N ARG A 23 -16.01 8.60 10.27
CA ARG A 23 -15.81 9.94 9.73
C ARG A 23 -15.65 9.87 8.21
N GLU A 24 -16.41 10.70 7.51
CA GLU A 24 -16.30 10.84 6.05
C GLU A 24 -14.91 11.38 5.65
N ARG A 25 -14.25 10.65 4.74
CA ARG A 25 -12.87 10.90 4.30
C ARG A 25 -12.74 10.70 2.80
N ILE A 26 -11.77 11.39 2.21
CA ILE A 26 -11.32 11.14 0.84
C ILE A 26 -9.97 10.43 0.91
N PHE A 27 -9.84 9.28 0.25
CA PHE A 27 -8.57 8.57 0.13
C PHE A 27 -8.03 8.74 -1.29
N VAL A 28 -6.75 9.12 -1.42
CA VAL A 28 -6.05 9.19 -2.70
C VAL A 28 -4.79 8.34 -2.58
N GLY A 29 -4.67 7.30 -3.39
CA GLY A 29 -3.53 6.39 -3.33
C GLY A 29 -3.14 5.90 -4.70
N THR A 30 -1.92 5.38 -4.81
CA THR A 30 -1.54 4.65 -6.02
C THR A 30 -2.27 3.31 -6.07
N LEU A 31 -2.40 2.76 -7.28
CA LEU A 31 -3.01 1.46 -7.52
C LEU A 31 -2.51 0.40 -6.53
N ASP A 32 -1.19 0.32 -6.37
CA ASP A 32 -0.58 -0.70 -5.52
C ASP A 32 -0.94 -0.56 -4.05
N MET A 33 -0.97 0.67 -3.55
CA MET A 33 -1.24 0.94 -2.14
C MET A 33 -2.68 0.63 -1.80
N VAL A 34 -3.60 0.92 -2.72
CA VAL A 34 -5.02 0.61 -2.55
C VAL A 34 -5.25 -0.90 -2.71
N LEU A 35 -4.86 -1.49 -3.84
CA LEU A 35 -5.15 -2.90 -4.13
C LEU A 35 -4.45 -3.86 -3.15
N SER A 36 -3.22 -3.58 -2.72
CA SER A 36 -2.54 -4.44 -1.73
C SER A 36 -3.30 -4.49 -0.39
N ARG A 37 -3.87 -3.38 0.05
CA ARG A 37 -4.74 -3.33 1.25
C ARG A 37 -6.05 -4.08 1.02
N LEU A 38 -6.65 -3.95 -0.17
CA LEU A 38 -7.84 -4.73 -0.54
C LEU A 38 -7.57 -6.24 -0.68
N LEU A 39 -6.31 -6.64 -0.76
CA LEU A 39 -5.84 -8.02 -0.83
C LEU A 39 -5.21 -8.53 0.48
N MET A 40 -5.43 -7.83 1.61
CA MET A 40 -4.92 -8.24 2.94
C MET A 40 -3.37 -8.28 3.01
N ARG A 41 -2.69 -7.46 2.21
CA ARG A 41 -1.21 -7.38 2.10
C ARG A 41 -0.72 -5.94 2.04
N GLY A 42 -1.33 -5.04 2.82
CA GLY A 42 -1.11 -3.59 2.76
C GLY A 42 0.36 -3.22 2.60
N PHE A 43 0.76 -2.83 1.38
CA PHE A 43 2.15 -2.52 1.08
C PHE A 43 2.61 -1.31 1.90
N ALA A 44 3.80 -1.44 2.48
CA ALA A 44 4.37 -0.48 3.42
C ALA A 44 3.51 -0.21 4.67
N GLU A 45 2.60 -1.13 5.03
CA GLU A 45 1.95 -1.19 6.35
C GLU A 45 2.52 -2.33 7.19
N PHE A 46 2.47 -2.18 8.51
CA PHE A 46 2.76 -3.29 9.42
C PHE A 46 1.73 -4.42 9.25
N ARG A 47 2.20 -5.67 9.28
CA ARG A 47 1.37 -6.88 9.15
C ARG A 47 0.17 -6.89 10.09
N SER A 48 0.38 -6.42 11.33
CA SER A 48 -0.68 -6.32 12.34
C SER A 48 -1.83 -5.42 11.89
N THR A 49 -1.61 -4.47 10.98
CA THR A 49 -2.63 -3.51 10.53
C THR A 49 -3.35 -3.91 9.25
N TRP A 50 -2.85 -4.89 8.49
CA TRP A 50 -3.49 -5.35 7.25
C TRP A 50 -4.96 -5.74 7.43
N PRO A 51 -5.37 -6.47 8.49
CA PRO A 51 -6.78 -6.80 8.71
C PRO A 51 -7.68 -5.57 8.87
N MET A 52 -7.20 -4.53 9.55
CA MET A 52 -7.96 -3.28 9.69
C MET A 52 -8.15 -2.60 8.34
N SER A 53 -7.06 -2.45 7.58
CA SER A 53 -7.14 -1.82 6.27
C SER A 53 -8.07 -2.58 5.33
N PHE A 54 -7.97 -3.91 5.31
CA PHE A 54 -8.84 -4.78 4.52
C PHE A 54 -10.30 -4.66 4.96
N GLY A 55 -10.60 -4.80 6.26
CA GLY A 55 -11.96 -4.76 6.79
C GLY A 55 -12.65 -3.42 6.58
N LEU A 56 -11.96 -2.32 6.84
CA LEU A 56 -12.50 -0.96 6.71
C LEU A 56 -12.65 -0.53 5.25
N LEU A 57 -11.68 -0.83 4.37
CA LEU A 57 -11.78 -0.44 2.96
C LEU A 57 -12.83 -1.27 2.19
N HIS A 58 -13.17 -2.47 2.67
CA HIS A 58 -14.31 -3.24 2.14
C HIS A 58 -15.64 -2.93 2.83
N ALA A 59 -15.78 -1.80 3.54
CA ALA A 59 -17.02 -1.37 4.16
C ALA A 59 -17.36 0.10 3.85
N GLY A 60 -18.34 0.33 2.99
CA GLY A 60 -18.90 1.68 2.76
C GLY A 60 -18.05 2.59 1.89
N VAL A 61 -17.11 2.03 1.11
CA VAL A 61 -16.20 2.79 0.25
C VAL A 61 -16.71 2.85 -1.19
N GLN A 62 -16.68 4.05 -1.77
CA GLN A 62 -16.77 4.27 -3.20
C GLN A 62 -15.35 4.33 -3.78
N PHE A 63 -14.98 3.35 -4.59
CA PHE A 63 -13.74 3.35 -5.34
C PHE A 63 -13.91 4.09 -6.66
N VAL A 64 -12.94 4.92 -6.99
CA VAL A 64 -12.78 5.55 -8.31
C VAL A 64 -11.40 5.16 -8.81
N PHE A 65 -11.38 4.30 -9.83
CA PHE A 65 -10.17 3.88 -10.51
C PHE A 65 -10.02 4.73 -11.76
N ASP A 66 -9.02 5.61 -11.74
CA ASP A 66 -8.71 6.51 -12.86
C ASP A 66 -7.70 5.87 -13.82
N GLU A 67 -7.76 6.26 -15.09
CA GLU A 67 -6.90 5.78 -16.18
C GLU A 67 -6.77 4.25 -16.25
N VAL A 68 -7.91 3.54 -16.23
CA VAL A 68 -7.91 2.07 -16.02
C VAL A 68 -7.17 1.27 -17.11
N GLN A 69 -6.97 1.85 -18.29
CA GLN A 69 -6.16 1.27 -19.36
C GLN A 69 -4.65 1.17 -19.01
N LEU A 70 -4.20 1.84 -17.94
CA LEU A 70 -2.84 1.77 -17.42
C LEU A 70 -2.72 0.87 -16.17
N MET A 71 -3.81 0.24 -15.72
CA MET A 71 -3.80 -0.55 -14.48
C MET A 71 -3.23 -1.96 -14.65
N GLY A 72 -3.03 -2.45 -15.88
CA GLY A 72 -2.57 -3.82 -16.13
C GLY A 72 -3.39 -4.85 -15.33
N PRO A 73 -2.76 -5.75 -14.54
CA PRO A 73 -3.47 -6.70 -13.69
C PRO A 73 -4.42 -6.09 -12.65
N GLY A 74 -4.22 -4.81 -12.29
CA GLY A 74 -5.09 -4.12 -11.35
C GLY A 74 -6.52 -3.96 -11.85
N LEU A 75 -6.76 -3.84 -13.16
CA LEU A 75 -8.10 -3.73 -13.74
C LEU A 75 -8.93 -4.99 -13.47
N PRO A 76 -8.56 -6.20 -13.96
CA PRO A 76 -9.32 -7.41 -13.67
C PRO A 76 -9.40 -7.72 -12.18
N THR A 77 -8.37 -7.40 -11.39
CA THR A 77 -8.43 -7.55 -9.92
C THR A 77 -9.48 -6.65 -9.28
N SER A 78 -9.57 -5.38 -9.68
CA SER A 78 -10.57 -4.45 -9.14
C SER A 78 -12.02 -4.87 -9.48
N LEU A 79 -12.24 -5.41 -10.68
CA LEU A 79 -13.51 -5.98 -11.14
C LEU A 79 -13.85 -7.26 -10.35
N GLN A 80 -12.91 -8.18 -10.22
CA GLN A 80 -13.05 -9.40 -9.42
C GLN A 80 -13.40 -9.08 -7.97
N LEU A 81 -12.73 -8.11 -7.34
CA LEU A 81 -13.03 -7.68 -5.99
C LEU A 81 -14.45 -7.10 -5.87
N GLN A 82 -14.92 -6.35 -6.87
CA GLN A 82 -16.31 -5.88 -6.90
C GLN A 82 -17.30 -7.05 -6.97
N GLY A 83 -17.09 -8.01 -7.87
CA GLY A 83 -17.91 -9.21 -7.98
C GLY A 83 -17.92 -10.04 -6.70
N MET A 84 -16.75 -10.22 -6.08
CA MET A 84 -16.61 -10.93 -4.80
C MET A 84 -17.33 -10.22 -3.65
N ARG A 85 -17.27 -8.88 -3.57
CA ARG A 85 -18.04 -8.10 -2.58
C ARG A 85 -19.54 -8.25 -2.78
N GLU A 86 -20.02 -8.26 -4.03
CA GLU A 86 -21.43 -8.49 -4.34
C GLU A 86 -21.87 -9.92 -3.99
N ALA A 87 -21.03 -10.92 -4.27
CA ALA A 87 -21.36 -12.34 -4.05
C ALA A 87 -21.23 -12.81 -2.60
N MET A 88 -20.22 -12.34 -1.85
CA MET A 88 -20.00 -12.72 -0.45
C MET A 88 -20.60 -11.71 0.54
N GLY A 89 -20.93 -10.51 0.06
CA GLY A 89 -21.46 -9.41 0.85
C GLY A 89 -20.42 -8.72 1.74
N THR A 90 -20.68 -7.45 2.05
CA THR A 90 -19.85 -6.60 2.91
C THR A 90 -20.66 -6.09 4.11
N ALA A 91 -19.96 -5.52 5.10
CA ALA A 91 -20.63 -4.90 6.25
C ALA A 91 -21.42 -3.66 5.84
N VAL A 92 -20.86 -2.84 4.95
CA VAL A 92 -21.56 -1.71 4.33
C VAL A 92 -21.29 -1.78 2.81
N PRO A 93 -22.28 -1.59 1.93
CA PRO A 93 -22.09 -1.74 0.49
C PRO A 93 -20.97 -0.86 -0.06
N CYS A 94 -20.09 -1.46 -0.86
CA CYS A 94 -19.07 -0.73 -1.62
C CYS A 94 -19.43 -0.69 -3.11
N ARG A 95 -18.93 0.32 -3.80
CA ARG A 95 -19.12 0.51 -5.24
C ARG A 95 -17.80 0.88 -5.90
N SER A 96 -17.67 0.55 -7.18
CA SER A 96 -16.51 0.89 -8.00
C SER A 96 -16.95 1.69 -9.22
N MET A 97 -16.15 2.68 -9.59
CA MET A 97 -16.22 3.41 -10.86
C MET A 97 -14.87 3.21 -11.57
N TRP A 98 -14.91 2.86 -12.85
CA TRP A 98 -13.74 2.70 -13.71
C TRP A 98 -13.78 3.81 -14.75
N MET A 99 -12.79 4.70 -14.73
CA MET A 99 -12.66 5.84 -15.64
C MET A 99 -11.56 5.56 -16.66
N SER A 100 -11.84 5.84 -17.92
CA SER A 100 -10.89 5.65 -19.02
C SER A 100 -11.12 6.65 -20.13
N ALA A 101 -10.03 7.03 -20.81
CA ALA A 101 -10.10 7.70 -22.11
C ALA A 101 -10.21 6.72 -23.28
N THR A 102 -9.66 5.51 -23.14
CA THR A 102 -9.58 4.48 -24.19
C THR A 102 -9.68 3.11 -23.53
N LEU A 103 -10.82 2.44 -23.66
CA LEU A 103 -11.01 1.11 -23.09
C LEU A 103 -11.91 0.27 -24.00
N ASP A 104 -11.58 -1.00 -24.12
CA ASP A 104 -12.48 -1.99 -24.70
C ASP A 104 -13.51 -2.42 -23.64
N PRO A 105 -14.83 -2.17 -23.83
CA PRO A 105 -15.86 -2.57 -22.88
C PRO A 105 -15.88 -4.07 -22.56
N ALA A 106 -15.33 -4.92 -23.44
CA ALA A 106 -15.20 -6.36 -23.18
C ALA A 106 -14.23 -6.69 -22.03
N GLU A 107 -13.32 -5.77 -21.67
CA GLU A 107 -12.40 -5.91 -20.54
C GLU A 107 -13.06 -5.61 -19.18
N LEU A 108 -14.23 -4.95 -19.17
CA LEU A 108 -14.99 -4.62 -17.96
C LEU A 108 -15.86 -5.78 -17.45
N ALA A 109 -15.40 -7.02 -17.67
CA ALA A 109 -16.07 -8.23 -17.22
C ALA A 109 -15.05 -9.29 -16.78
N THR A 110 -15.35 -9.99 -15.69
CA THR A 110 -14.51 -11.06 -15.16
C THR A 110 -15.35 -12.31 -14.88
N VAL A 111 -14.82 -13.32 -14.18
CA VAL A 111 -15.60 -14.52 -13.85
C VAL A 111 -16.65 -14.24 -12.77
N ASP A 112 -16.29 -13.47 -11.75
CA ASP A 112 -17.17 -13.13 -10.62
C ASP A 112 -17.90 -11.79 -10.81
N PHE A 113 -17.61 -11.03 -11.87
CA PHE A 113 -18.25 -9.76 -12.18
C PHE A 113 -18.70 -9.70 -13.65
N ARG A 114 -19.97 -10.02 -13.90
CA ARG A 114 -20.61 -9.96 -15.23
C ARG A 114 -21.99 -9.34 -15.14
N ARG A 115 -22.07 -8.02 -15.34
CA ARG A 115 -23.35 -7.31 -15.45
C ARG A 115 -23.21 -6.07 -16.31
N ALA A 116 -24.36 -5.54 -16.74
CA ALA A 116 -24.39 -4.24 -17.40
C ALA A 116 -23.92 -3.14 -16.44
N LEU A 117 -23.07 -2.25 -16.96
CA LEU A 117 -22.57 -1.09 -16.24
C LEU A 117 -23.39 0.15 -16.61
N SER A 118 -23.55 1.05 -15.65
CA SER A 118 -23.99 2.41 -15.93
C SER A 118 -22.81 3.17 -16.49
N VAL A 119 -22.96 3.73 -17.69
CA VAL A 119 -21.92 4.49 -18.38
C VAL A 119 -22.25 5.98 -18.26
N VAL A 120 -21.24 6.78 -17.94
CA VAL A 120 -21.31 8.24 -17.95
C VAL A 120 -20.34 8.71 -19.03
N GLU A 121 -20.86 9.43 -20.03
CA GLU A 121 -20.09 9.97 -21.15
C GLU A 121 -20.34 11.48 -21.25
N LEU A 122 -19.48 12.19 -21.98
CA LEU A 122 -19.67 13.61 -22.26
C LEU A 122 -20.91 13.82 -23.11
N ASP A 123 -21.78 14.72 -22.68
CA ASP A 123 -22.97 15.12 -23.44
C ASP A 123 -22.71 16.36 -24.34
N ASP A 124 -23.75 16.83 -25.03
CA ASP A 124 -23.65 18.00 -25.91
C ASP A 124 -23.35 19.30 -25.16
N GLU A 125 -23.73 19.41 -23.89
CA GLU A 125 -23.46 20.57 -23.04
C GLU A 125 -21.98 20.58 -22.61
N ASP A 126 -21.44 19.42 -22.21
CA ASP A 126 -20.01 19.22 -21.92
C ASP A 126 -19.13 19.49 -23.14
N ARG A 127 -19.65 19.21 -24.34
CA ARG A 127 -18.98 19.50 -25.62
C ARG A 127 -19.03 20.98 -26.03
N SER A 128 -19.43 21.86 -25.11
CA SER A 128 -19.32 23.30 -25.25
C SER A 128 -18.20 23.89 -24.37
N GLY A 129 -17.77 25.12 -24.65
CA GLY A 129 -16.81 25.84 -23.78
C GLY A 129 -15.39 25.25 -23.76
N PRO A 130 -14.67 25.34 -22.61
CA PRO A 130 -13.25 24.98 -22.51
C PRO A 130 -12.92 23.53 -22.87
N VAL A 131 -13.83 22.59 -22.60
CA VAL A 131 -13.63 21.16 -22.92
C VAL A 131 -13.58 20.96 -24.44
N SER A 132 -14.46 21.63 -25.20
CA SER A 132 -14.42 21.57 -26.67
C SER A 132 -13.09 22.05 -27.25
N ILE A 133 -12.45 23.05 -26.64
CA ILE A 133 -11.15 23.57 -27.12
C ILE A 133 -10.09 22.49 -26.98
N ARG A 134 -10.05 21.79 -25.84
CA ARG A 134 -9.07 20.74 -25.56
C ARG A 134 -9.30 19.49 -26.41
N ILE A 135 -10.56 19.11 -26.60
CA ILE A 135 -10.93 17.95 -27.43
C ILE A 135 -10.53 18.18 -28.88
N LYS A 136 -10.83 19.37 -29.42
CA LYS A 136 -10.55 19.75 -30.82
C LYS A 136 -9.14 20.31 -31.03
N ALA A 137 -8.26 20.23 -30.03
CA ALA A 137 -6.92 20.78 -30.12
C ALA A 137 -6.11 20.09 -31.25
N PRO A 138 -5.72 20.82 -32.31
CA PRO A 138 -5.08 20.21 -33.47
C PRO A 138 -3.60 19.89 -33.18
N ARG A 139 -3.11 18.79 -33.74
CA ARG A 139 -1.67 18.49 -33.82
C ARG A 139 -1.34 17.76 -35.12
N THR A 140 -0.20 18.09 -35.71
CA THR A 140 0.27 17.42 -36.94
C THR A 140 1.13 16.22 -36.57
N VAL A 141 0.77 15.04 -37.06
CA VAL A 141 1.56 13.81 -36.87
C VAL A 141 2.68 13.76 -37.90
N ARG A 142 3.92 13.53 -37.46
CA ARG A 142 5.10 13.39 -38.33
C ARG A 142 6.09 12.37 -37.77
N ARG A 143 6.70 11.59 -38.65
CA ARG A 143 7.87 10.78 -38.30
C ARG A 143 9.09 11.67 -38.08
N LEU A 144 9.81 11.45 -36.98
CA LEU A 144 11.12 12.01 -36.69
C LEU A 144 12.19 11.02 -37.15
N ASP A 145 12.71 11.26 -38.34
CA ASP A 145 13.78 10.43 -38.92
C ASP A 145 15.12 10.71 -38.24
N LEU A 146 15.71 9.67 -37.65
CA LEU A 146 17.04 9.68 -37.03
C LEU A 146 18.11 9.07 -37.95
N GLY A 147 17.72 8.53 -39.10
CA GLY A 147 18.57 7.69 -39.95
C GLY A 147 18.86 6.31 -39.36
N ASP A 148 19.84 5.62 -39.93
CA ASP A 148 20.32 4.32 -39.44
C ASP A 148 21.28 4.53 -38.25
N VAL A 149 20.72 4.54 -37.04
CA VAL A 149 21.43 4.73 -35.77
C VAL A 149 21.30 3.49 -34.90
N ASP A 150 22.45 2.99 -34.42
CA ASP A 150 22.49 1.93 -33.42
C ASP A 150 22.13 2.45 -32.02
N ASP A 151 21.87 1.52 -31.10
CA ASP A 151 21.51 1.78 -29.70
C ASP A 151 22.48 2.74 -29.01
N ARG A 152 23.78 2.64 -29.31
CA ARG A 152 24.82 3.47 -28.69
C ARG A 152 24.79 4.92 -29.17
N ARG A 153 24.47 5.14 -30.45
CA ARG A 153 24.41 6.47 -31.07
C ARG A 153 23.02 7.10 -30.96
N TYR A 154 21.99 6.31 -30.66
CA TYR A 154 20.61 6.75 -30.57
C TYR A 154 20.39 7.95 -29.62
N PRO A 155 20.89 7.97 -28.35
CA PRO A 155 20.64 9.10 -27.46
C PRO A 155 21.16 10.44 -28.01
N LYS A 156 22.37 10.40 -28.58
CA LYS A 156 23.02 11.58 -29.19
C LYS A 156 22.28 12.04 -30.45
N ALA A 157 21.88 11.11 -31.31
CA ALA A 157 21.13 11.43 -32.53
C ALA A 157 19.77 12.05 -32.19
N LEU A 158 19.06 11.48 -31.22
CA LEU A 158 17.77 12.01 -30.77
C LEU A 158 17.94 13.39 -30.12
N ALA A 159 18.92 13.57 -29.22
CA ALA A 159 19.20 14.87 -28.60
C ALA A 159 19.46 15.96 -29.66
N ALA A 160 20.26 15.68 -30.69
CA ALA A 160 20.50 16.62 -31.79
C ALA A 160 19.21 16.99 -32.53
N ARG A 161 18.32 16.02 -32.77
CA ARG A 161 17.00 16.30 -33.36
C ARG A 161 16.09 17.08 -32.43
N VAL A 162 16.10 16.79 -31.13
CA VAL A 162 15.32 17.54 -30.13
C VAL A 162 15.70 19.02 -30.15
N VAL A 163 17.00 19.33 -30.17
CA VAL A 163 17.49 20.72 -30.27
C VAL A 163 17.04 21.37 -31.59
N SER A 164 17.19 20.65 -32.72
CA SER A 164 16.75 21.14 -34.03
C SER A 164 15.23 21.40 -34.12
N GLU A 165 14.42 20.61 -33.43
CA GLU A 165 12.97 20.71 -33.46
C GLU A 165 12.42 21.63 -32.38
N HIS A 166 13.22 22.02 -31.39
CA HIS A 166 12.79 22.92 -30.33
C HIS A 166 12.51 24.32 -30.88
N ARG A 167 11.37 24.90 -30.47
CA ARG A 167 11.00 26.28 -30.78
C ARG A 167 11.22 27.14 -29.54
N SER A 168 12.04 28.18 -29.66
CA SER A 168 12.31 29.12 -28.56
C SER A 168 11.00 29.71 -28.01
N GLY A 169 10.93 29.84 -26.69
CA GLY A 169 9.74 30.36 -26.00
C GLY A 169 8.62 29.34 -25.79
N THR A 170 8.80 28.11 -26.30
CA THR A 170 7.79 27.04 -26.22
C THR A 170 8.26 25.89 -25.32
N ARG A 171 7.38 24.93 -25.06
CA ARG A 171 7.74 23.67 -24.41
C ARG A 171 7.85 22.55 -25.43
N THR A 172 9.01 21.89 -25.48
CA THR A 172 9.19 20.59 -26.13
C THR A 172 9.15 19.51 -25.07
N LEU A 173 8.37 18.47 -25.32
CA LEU A 173 8.25 17.29 -24.47
C LEU A 173 8.84 16.10 -25.21
N VAL A 174 9.75 15.36 -24.57
CA VAL A 174 10.43 14.19 -25.13
C VAL A 174 10.10 12.99 -24.25
N VAL A 175 9.29 12.05 -24.75
CA VAL A 175 8.83 10.89 -23.98
C VAL A 175 9.49 9.61 -24.48
N LEU A 176 10.21 8.94 -23.57
CA LEU A 176 11.00 7.75 -23.85
C LEU A 176 10.50 6.57 -23.01
N ASN A 177 10.56 5.37 -23.56
CA ASN A 177 9.96 4.18 -22.97
C ASN A 177 10.75 3.64 -21.77
N THR A 178 12.04 4.00 -21.61
CA THR A 178 12.87 3.54 -20.48
C THR A 178 13.55 4.69 -19.77
N VAL A 179 13.74 4.55 -18.44
CA VAL A 179 14.43 5.55 -17.62
C VAL A 179 15.88 5.74 -18.07
N GLN A 180 16.57 4.65 -18.41
CA GLN A 180 17.94 4.71 -18.88
C GLN A 180 18.07 5.60 -20.14
N ARG A 181 17.24 5.37 -21.17
CA ARG A 181 17.27 6.21 -22.38
C ARG A 181 16.91 7.67 -22.08
N ALA A 182 15.96 7.90 -21.17
CA ALA A 182 15.61 9.25 -20.73
C ALA A 182 16.80 9.98 -20.09
N THR A 183 17.53 9.32 -19.21
CA THR A 183 18.75 9.87 -18.61
C THR A 183 19.84 10.11 -19.65
N GLU A 184 20.11 9.15 -20.54
CA GLU A 184 21.13 9.27 -21.58
C GLU A 184 20.85 10.42 -22.57
N VAL A 185 19.59 10.57 -23.01
CA VAL A 185 19.18 11.68 -23.89
C VAL A 185 19.26 13.02 -23.15
N PHE A 186 18.87 13.05 -21.88
CA PHE A 186 19.00 14.24 -21.04
C PHE A 186 20.46 14.67 -20.91
N ASP A 187 21.37 13.73 -20.68
CA ASP A 187 22.82 14.01 -20.58
C ASP A 187 23.40 14.54 -21.89
N GLU A 188 22.98 14.01 -23.04
CA GLU A 188 23.41 14.54 -24.34
C GLU A 188 22.83 15.94 -24.62
N LEU A 189 21.61 16.22 -24.16
CA LEU A 189 21.02 17.57 -24.23
C LEU A 189 21.75 18.56 -23.34
N ASP A 190 22.06 18.18 -22.10
CA ASP A 190 22.80 19.00 -21.14
C ASP A 190 24.18 19.39 -21.68
N LYS A 191 24.89 18.43 -22.30
CA LYS A 191 26.16 18.68 -22.99
C LYS A 191 26.05 19.62 -24.19
N SER A 192 24.91 19.62 -24.87
CA SER A 192 24.68 20.45 -26.07
C SER A 192 24.35 21.91 -25.74
N ASP A 193 24.02 22.20 -24.47
CA ASP A 193 23.62 23.52 -23.97
C ASP A 193 22.62 24.25 -24.89
N PRO A 194 21.37 23.77 -25.00
CA PRO A 194 20.39 24.34 -25.92
C PRO A 194 19.89 25.74 -25.49
N GLY A 195 20.36 26.27 -24.35
CA GLY A 195 19.88 27.52 -23.76
C GLY A 195 18.45 27.47 -23.18
N ALA A 196 17.68 26.42 -23.48
CA ALA A 196 16.36 26.16 -22.92
C ALA A 196 16.45 25.51 -21.53
N GLU A 197 15.43 25.70 -20.68
CA GLU A 197 15.39 25.00 -19.40
C GLU A 197 15.24 23.48 -19.61
N LEU A 198 16.21 22.71 -19.13
CA LEU A 198 16.17 21.25 -19.17
C LEU A 198 15.54 20.66 -17.91
N VAL A 199 14.54 19.79 -18.11
CA VAL A 199 13.81 19.10 -17.04
C VAL A 199 13.80 17.59 -17.27
N LEU A 200 14.10 16.80 -16.23
CA LEU A 200 14.05 15.33 -16.26
C LEU A 200 12.92 14.81 -15.36
N LEU A 201 12.04 13.96 -15.90
CA LEU A 201 10.93 13.35 -15.17
C LEU A 201 10.91 11.83 -15.33
N HIS A 202 11.12 11.10 -14.23
CA HIS A 202 10.92 9.65 -14.19
C HIS A 202 10.62 9.16 -12.77
N SER A 203 10.26 7.88 -12.63
CA SER A 203 9.82 7.31 -11.35
C SER A 203 10.96 7.16 -10.35
N ARG A 204 12.21 7.00 -10.80
CA ARG A 204 13.39 6.69 -9.97
C ARG A 204 13.98 7.87 -9.17
N PHE A 205 13.15 8.78 -8.69
CA PHE A 205 13.54 9.87 -7.77
C PHE A 205 12.92 9.66 -6.38
N ARG A 206 13.59 10.16 -5.34
CA ARG A 206 12.98 10.39 -4.02
C ARG A 206 11.86 11.44 -4.11
N PRO A 207 10.86 11.44 -3.19
CA PRO A 207 9.72 12.35 -3.28
C PRO A 207 10.09 13.83 -3.38
N ARG A 208 11.08 14.30 -2.61
CA ARG A 208 11.57 15.69 -2.64
C ARG A 208 12.10 16.07 -4.01
N ASP A 209 13.00 15.26 -4.56
CA ASP A 209 13.66 15.53 -5.84
C ASP A 209 12.64 15.46 -6.99
N ARG A 210 11.71 14.49 -6.94
CA ARG A 210 10.59 14.40 -7.90
C ARG A 210 9.69 15.63 -7.87
N GLN A 211 9.39 16.15 -6.66
CA GLN A 211 8.57 17.35 -6.50
C GLN A 211 9.27 18.58 -7.10
N GLU A 212 10.58 18.68 -6.95
CA GLU A 212 11.38 19.76 -7.53
C GLU A 212 11.34 19.72 -9.07
N TRP A 213 11.60 18.56 -9.67
CA TRP A 213 11.50 18.41 -11.13
C TRP A 213 10.08 18.68 -11.65
N SER A 214 9.06 18.23 -10.93
CA SER A 214 7.67 18.51 -11.27
C SER A 214 7.32 20.00 -11.19
N ARG A 215 7.92 20.73 -10.22
CA ARG A 215 7.78 22.18 -10.09
C ARG A 215 8.40 22.90 -11.28
N ARG A 216 9.63 22.50 -11.67
CA ARG A 216 10.34 23.04 -12.84
C ARG A 216 9.58 22.77 -14.15
N ALA A 217 9.04 21.57 -14.33
CA ALA A 217 8.21 21.23 -15.49
C ALA A 217 6.98 22.14 -15.67
N ARG A 218 6.44 22.70 -14.57
CA ARG A 218 5.27 23.58 -14.56
C ARG A 218 5.62 25.06 -14.45
N ALA A 219 6.90 25.41 -14.37
CA ALA A 219 7.31 26.80 -14.27
C ALA A 219 6.91 27.58 -15.54
N PRO A 220 6.68 28.90 -15.43
CA PRO A 220 6.51 29.77 -16.59
C PRO A 220 7.70 29.67 -17.54
N LEU A 221 7.45 29.71 -18.84
CA LEU A 221 8.49 29.57 -19.86
C LEU A 221 9.32 30.86 -19.96
N GLY A 222 10.65 30.70 -19.97
CA GLY A 222 11.59 31.76 -20.36
C GLY A 222 11.64 31.98 -21.87
N SER A 223 12.46 32.94 -22.32
CA SER A 223 12.61 33.27 -23.75
C SER A 223 13.13 32.12 -24.60
N ALA A 224 14.00 31.28 -24.03
CA ALA A 224 14.49 30.08 -24.70
C ALA A 224 13.50 28.90 -24.62
N GLY A 225 12.46 28.96 -23.80
CA GLY A 225 11.52 27.85 -23.60
C GLY A 225 12.04 26.77 -22.65
N SER A 226 11.45 25.58 -22.71
CA SER A 226 11.85 24.42 -21.90
C SER A 226 11.82 23.12 -22.70
N ILE A 227 12.75 22.21 -22.42
CA ILE A 227 12.77 20.85 -22.93
C ILE A 227 12.60 19.90 -21.75
N VAL A 228 11.49 19.16 -21.75
CA VAL A 228 11.15 18.20 -20.70
C VAL A 228 11.38 16.79 -21.24
N VAL A 229 12.39 16.09 -20.73
CA VAL A 229 12.64 14.68 -21.00
C VAL A 229 11.93 13.85 -19.94
N ALA A 230 11.08 12.92 -20.36
CA ALA A 230 10.24 12.15 -19.46
C ALA A 230 10.10 10.69 -19.88
N THR A 231 9.68 9.85 -18.93
CA THR A 231 9.15 8.52 -19.21
C THR A 231 7.62 8.48 -19.07
N GLN A 232 7.02 7.30 -18.92
CA GLN A 232 5.58 7.09 -18.71
C GLN A 232 5.01 7.84 -17.50
N VAL A 233 5.85 8.37 -16.59
CA VAL A 233 5.38 9.19 -15.47
C VAL A 233 4.56 10.41 -15.89
N LEU A 234 4.69 10.83 -17.14
CA LEU A 234 3.92 11.92 -17.70
C LEU A 234 2.46 11.52 -18.03
N GLU A 235 2.20 10.25 -18.30
CA GLU A 235 0.88 9.76 -18.73
C GLU A 235 -0.17 10.03 -17.63
N ALA A 236 0.18 9.83 -16.36
CA ALA A 236 -0.73 10.03 -15.22
C ALA A 236 -0.23 11.03 -14.14
N GLY A 237 0.98 11.60 -14.25
CA GLY A 237 1.64 12.24 -13.10
C GLY A 237 1.86 13.76 -13.15
N VAL A 238 1.83 14.41 -14.31
CA VAL A 238 2.16 15.84 -14.43
C VAL A 238 1.25 16.56 -15.44
N ASP A 239 0.52 17.58 -14.98
CA ASP A 239 -0.29 18.43 -15.85
C ASP A 239 0.58 19.45 -16.59
N VAL A 240 1.06 19.07 -17.77
CA VAL A 240 1.81 19.93 -18.69
C VAL A 240 1.21 19.89 -20.10
N THR A 241 1.34 21.02 -20.79
CA THR A 241 1.06 21.19 -22.22
C THR A 241 2.37 21.45 -22.96
N SER A 242 2.51 20.91 -24.16
CA SER A 242 3.63 21.17 -25.06
C SER A 242 3.16 21.54 -26.47
N GLU A 243 3.93 22.38 -27.15
CA GLU A 243 3.71 22.64 -28.58
C GLU A 243 4.32 21.55 -29.45
N THR A 244 5.45 21.00 -29.01
CA THR A 244 6.12 19.89 -29.69
C THR A 244 6.18 18.72 -28.73
N LEU A 245 5.62 17.58 -29.13
CA LEU A 245 5.82 16.29 -28.50
C LEU A 245 6.73 15.48 -29.40
N ILE A 246 7.79 14.92 -28.84
CA ILE A 246 8.66 13.92 -29.45
C ILE A 246 8.48 12.66 -28.62
N THR A 247 8.01 11.56 -29.20
CA THR A 247 7.79 10.31 -28.46
C THR A 247 8.37 9.11 -29.19
N GLU A 248 8.92 8.17 -28.42
CA GLU A 248 9.09 6.81 -28.91
C GLU A 248 7.73 6.18 -29.20
N VAL A 249 7.67 5.31 -30.21
CA VAL A 249 6.51 4.42 -30.42
C VAL A 249 6.29 3.58 -29.16
N THR A 250 5.03 3.45 -28.75
CA THR A 250 4.55 2.77 -27.54
C THR A 250 3.18 2.15 -27.86
N PRO A 251 2.59 1.24 -27.05
CA PRO A 251 1.24 0.76 -27.29
C PRO A 251 0.23 1.91 -27.47
N TRP A 252 -0.78 1.69 -28.30
CA TRP A 252 -1.68 2.75 -28.77
C TRP A 252 -2.31 3.58 -27.64
N SER A 253 -2.78 2.93 -26.58
CA SER A 253 -3.35 3.60 -25.40
C SER A 253 -2.37 4.58 -24.74
N SER A 254 -1.13 4.16 -24.49
CA SER A 254 -0.07 5.04 -23.98
C SER A 254 0.28 6.16 -24.96
N LEU A 255 0.26 5.89 -26.28
CA LEU A 255 0.52 6.92 -27.28
C LEU A 255 -0.53 8.03 -27.22
N VAL A 256 -1.82 7.67 -27.16
CA VAL A 256 -2.93 8.62 -27.03
C VAL A 256 -2.78 9.47 -25.77
N GLN A 257 -2.36 8.87 -24.65
CA GLN A 257 -2.12 9.58 -23.39
C GLN A 257 -0.96 10.58 -23.50
N ARG A 258 0.17 10.18 -24.09
CA ARG A 258 1.30 11.08 -24.36
C ARG A 258 0.88 12.21 -25.30
N ALA A 259 0.15 11.88 -26.36
CA ALA A 259 -0.38 12.83 -27.32
C ALA A 259 -1.35 13.83 -26.67
N GLY A 260 -2.09 13.43 -25.64
CA GLY A 260 -2.94 14.31 -24.82
C GLY A 260 -2.20 15.38 -24.02
N ARG A 261 -0.85 15.35 -24.03
CA ARG A 261 0.03 16.42 -23.50
C ARG A 261 0.51 17.37 -24.60
N CYS A 262 0.36 17.01 -25.86
CA CYS A 262 0.60 17.89 -27.00
C CYS A 262 -0.64 18.74 -27.27
N ASN A 263 -0.48 20.07 -27.20
CA ASN A 263 -1.57 21.05 -27.35
C ASN A 263 -2.74 20.81 -26.38
N ARG A 264 -2.47 20.43 -25.13
CA ARG A 264 -3.50 20.04 -24.15
C ARG A 264 -4.50 21.15 -23.85
N ASP A 265 -4.05 22.40 -23.89
CA ASP A 265 -4.87 23.60 -23.67
C ASP A 265 -5.60 24.09 -24.93
N GLY A 266 -5.24 23.56 -26.11
CA GLY A 266 -5.77 23.95 -27.41
C GLY A 266 -5.37 25.35 -27.87
N LEU A 267 -4.33 25.94 -27.26
CA LEU A 267 -3.90 27.32 -27.57
C LEU A 267 -2.88 27.40 -28.71
N ALA A 268 -2.17 26.30 -29.00
CA ALA A 268 -1.16 26.29 -30.05
C ALA A 268 -1.78 26.05 -31.43
N SER A 269 -1.47 26.92 -32.40
CA SER A 269 -1.96 26.81 -33.77
C SER A 269 -1.20 25.78 -34.63
N ASN A 270 0.06 25.51 -34.28
CA ASN A 270 0.98 24.66 -35.06
C ASN A 270 1.65 23.59 -34.19
N ALA A 271 0.87 22.91 -33.35
CA ALA A 271 1.39 21.85 -32.50
C ALA A 271 1.81 20.61 -33.32
N ARG A 272 2.85 19.92 -32.87
CA ARG A 272 3.47 18.80 -33.58
C ARG A 272 3.62 17.59 -32.68
N LEU A 273 3.12 16.45 -33.16
CA LEU A 273 3.40 15.13 -32.61
C LEU A 273 4.43 14.46 -33.53
N LEU A 274 5.67 14.44 -33.06
CA LEU A 274 6.81 13.83 -33.71
C LEU A 274 7.05 12.45 -33.09
N TRP A 275 7.16 11.40 -33.89
CA TRP A 275 7.34 10.04 -33.38
C TRP A 275 8.58 9.35 -33.96
N THR A 276 9.23 8.50 -33.19
CA THR A 276 10.39 7.72 -33.65
C THR A 276 10.36 6.30 -33.11
N THR A 277 10.99 5.36 -33.81
CA THR A 277 11.04 3.95 -33.38
C THR A 277 12.17 3.78 -32.36
N PRO A 278 11.91 3.21 -31.17
CA PRO A 278 12.97 2.94 -30.21
C PRO A 278 13.93 1.85 -30.72
N PRO A 279 15.22 1.88 -30.34
CA PRO A 279 16.20 0.85 -30.73
C PRO A 279 15.81 -0.56 -30.24
N ALA A 280 15.21 -0.63 -29.04
CA ALA A 280 14.67 -1.83 -28.45
C ALA A 280 13.20 -1.61 -28.02
N ALA A 281 12.37 -2.64 -28.19
CA ALA A 281 10.93 -2.59 -27.91
C ALA A 281 10.60 -2.46 -26.41
N LEU A 282 11.56 -2.74 -25.52
CA LEU A 282 11.37 -2.71 -24.07
C LEU A 282 10.80 -1.37 -23.58
N PRO A 283 9.89 -1.39 -22.59
CA PRO A 283 9.39 -2.57 -21.87
C PRO A 283 8.23 -3.31 -22.57
N TYR A 284 7.88 -2.93 -23.79
CA TYR A 284 6.72 -3.45 -24.53
C TYR A 284 7.10 -4.57 -25.51
N GLU A 285 6.08 -5.24 -26.04
CA GLU A 285 6.28 -6.26 -27.06
C GLU A 285 6.41 -5.65 -28.45
N ALA A 286 7.28 -6.24 -29.29
CA ALA A 286 7.57 -5.72 -30.63
C ALA A 286 6.32 -5.67 -31.53
N ALA A 287 5.38 -6.60 -31.35
CA ALA A 287 4.12 -6.63 -32.10
C ALA A 287 3.23 -5.40 -31.81
N GLU A 288 3.17 -4.96 -30.55
CA GLU A 288 2.38 -3.80 -30.15
C GLU A 288 2.94 -2.49 -30.71
N LEU A 289 4.27 -2.39 -30.73
CA LEU A 289 4.95 -1.26 -31.37
C LEU A 289 4.76 -1.28 -32.88
N GLY A 290 4.77 -2.47 -33.51
CA GLY A 290 4.50 -2.63 -34.94
C GLY A 290 3.12 -2.12 -35.33
N HIS A 291 2.08 -2.51 -34.58
CA HIS A 291 0.71 -2.03 -34.78
C HIS A 291 0.62 -0.50 -34.69
N THR A 292 1.14 0.08 -33.61
CA THR A 292 1.12 1.53 -33.39
C THR A 292 1.91 2.26 -34.49
N THR A 293 3.02 1.70 -34.96
CA THR A 293 3.80 2.25 -36.08
C THR A 293 2.95 2.31 -37.35
N SER A 294 2.26 1.23 -37.72
CA SER A 294 1.41 1.21 -38.91
C SER A 294 0.27 2.25 -38.84
N VAL A 295 -0.34 2.43 -37.67
CA VAL A 295 -1.37 3.47 -37.47
C VAL A 295 -0.77 4.87 -37.62
N LEU A 296 0.41 5.12 -37.02
CA LEU A 296 1.12 6.40 -37.13
C LEU A 296 1.55 6.72 -38.57
N GLU A 297 1.99 5.72 -39.34
CA GLU A 297 2.34 5.87 -40.76
C GLU A 297 1.11 6.24 -41.60
N ALA A 298 -0.06 5.67 -41.31
CA ALA A 298 -1.32 6.06 -41.95
C ALA A 298 -1.78 7.49 -41.59
N LEU A 299 -1.28 8.03 -40.47
CA LEU A 299 -1.53 9.40 -40.01
C LEU A 299 -0.46 10.41 -40.46
N GLU A 300 0.57 9.98 -41.18
CA GLU A 300 1.71 10.81 -41.54
C GLU A 300 1.28 12.10 -42.25
N GLY A 301 1.59 13.23 -41.63
CA GLY A 301 1.28 14.57 -42.12
C GLY A 301 -0.14 15.07 -41.95
N ARG A 302 -1.02 14.27 -41.36
CA ARG A 302 -2.38 14.68 -41.07
C ARG A 302 -2.40 15.53 -39.80
N VAL A 303 -3.29 16.51 -39.80
CA VAL A 303 -3.71 17.22 -38.59
C VAL A 303 -4.79 16.37 -37.94
N VAL A 304 -4.62 16.04 -36.66
CA VAL A 304 -5.57 15.25 -35.89
C VAL A 304 -5.89 15.94 -34.56
N THR A 305 -7.11 15.75 -34.09
CA THR A 305 -7.59 16.14 -32.76
C THR A 305 -7.34 15.03 -31.74
N SER A 306 -7.62 15.28 -30.45
CA SER A 306 -7.53 14.23 -29.42
C SER A 306 -8.51 13.09 -29.69
N GLU A 307 -9.73 13.42 -30.12
CA GLU A 307 -10.79 12.44 -30.44
C GLU A 307 -10.44 11.61 -31.68
N GLU A 308 -10.00 12.24 -32.76
CA GLU A 308 -9.61 11.52 -33.97
C GLU A 308 -8.42 10.60 -33.74
N LEU A 309 -7.47 11.01 -32.89
CA LEU A 309 -6.38 10.14 -32.49
C LEU A 309 -6.89 8.99 -31.63
N ALA A 310 -7.69 9.23 -30.59
CA ALA A 310 -8.24 8.15 -29.78
C ALA A 310 -9.03 7.12 -30.61
N ALA A 311 -9.77 7.58 -31.62
CA ALA A 311 -10.60 6.76 -32.51
C ALA A 311 -9.85 6.14 -33.72
N ALA A 312 -8.54 6.40 -33.89
CA ALA A 312 -7.85 5.96 -35.11
C ALA A 312 -7.68 4.44 -35.21
N THR A 313 -7.78 3.71 -34.09
CA THR A 313 -7.88 2.26 -34.06
C THR A 313 -8.70 1.78 -32.87
N ASN A 314 -9.48 0.72 -33.09
CA ASN A 314 -10.20 0.00 -32.04
C ASN A 314 -9.49 -1.31 -31.64
N GLU A 315 -8.40 -1.65 -32.33
CA GLU A 315 -7.59 -2.83 -32.01
C GLU A 315 -6.64 -2.47 -30.89
N LEU A 316 -7.10 -2.69 -29.66
CA LEU A 316 -6.28 -2.64 -28.45
C LEU A 316 -5.73 -4.05 -28.18
N THR A 317 -4.43 -4.14 -27.85
CA THR A 317 -3.86 -5.40 -27.36
C THR A 317 -4.55 -5.78 -26.07
N ARG A 318 -4.97 -7.05 -25.95
CA ARG A 318 -5.54 -7.60 -24.71
C ARG A 318 -4.50 -8.49 -24.01
N PRO A 319 -3.60 -7.92 -23.19
CA PRO A 319 -2.67 -8.73 -22.42
C PRO A 319 -3.42 -9.67 -21.48
N MET A 320 -2.99 -10.93 -21.43
CA MET A 320 -3.54 -11.88 -20.47
C MET A 320 -2.95 -11.64 -19.09
N HIS A 321 -3.76 -11.10 -18.17
CA HIS A 321 -3.35 -10.91 -16.79
C HIS A 321 -3.79 -12.07 -15.88
N PRO A 322 -3.06 -12.33 -14.78
CA PRO A 322 -3.52 -13.23 -13.73
C PRO A 322 -4.88 -12.79 -13.18
N MET A 323 -5.84 -13.70 -13.16
CA MET A 323 -7.17 -13.44 -12.61
C MET A 323 -7.23 -13.86 -11.14
N LEU A 324 -7.51 -12.91 -10.24
CA LEU A 324 -7.74 -13.21 -8.81
C LEU A 324 -8.98 -14.10 -8.65
N ARG A 325 -8.80 -15.33 -8.14
CA ARG A 325 -9.90 -16.25 -7.86
C ARG A 325 -10.35 -16.11 -6.42
N ARG A 326 -11.59 -16.48 -6.11
CA ARG A 326 -12.12 -16.52 -4.73
C ARG A 326 -11.20 -17.29 -3.77
N ARG A 327 -10.62 -18.42 -4.22
CA ARG A 327 -9.68 -19.22 -3.41
C ARG A 327 -8.43 -18.43 -3.02
N ASP A 328 -7.96 -17.56 -3.92
CA ASP A 328 -6.73 -16.80 -3.74
C ASP A 328 -6.98 -15.74 -2.65
N LEU A 329 -8.10 -15.01 -2.75
CA LEU A 329 -8.52 -14.04 -1.73
C LEU A 329 -8.71 -14.69 -0.35
N LEU A 330 -9.38 -15.85 -0.28
CA LEU A 330 -9.58 -16.57 0.99
C LEU A 330 -8.25 -17.08 1.58
N GLY A 331 -7.29 -17.45 0.73
CA GLY A 331 -5.94 -17.82 1.13
C GLY A 331 -5.14 -16.65 1.70
N LEU A 332 -5.37 -15.43 1.20
CA LEU A 332 -4.73 -14.21 1.69
C LEU A 332 -5.24 -13.76 3.07
N PHE A 333 -6.36 -14.31 3.55
CA PHE A 333 -6.88 -14.00 4.87
C PHE A 333 -5.94 -14.43 6.00
N ASP A 334 -5.13 -15.48 5.80
CA ASP A 334 -4.01 -15.75 6.71
C ASP A 334 -2.89 -14.74 6.44
N THR A 335 -2.52 -13.97 7.46
CA THR A 335 -1.43 -13.00 7.42
C THR A 335 -0.10 -13.61 7.87
N ALA A 336 -0.09 -14.88 8.30
CA ALA A 336 1.13 -15.57 8.67
C ALA A 336 2.10 -15.71 7.48
N PRO A 337 3.42 -15.60 7.71
CA PRO A 337 4.39 -15.86 6.66
C PRO A 337 4.33 -17.33 6.22
N ASP A 338 4.81 -17.58 5.01
CA ASP A 338 4.97 -18.93 4.48
C ASP A 338 6.07 -19.71 5.23
N LEU A 339 6.29 -20.97 4.84
CA LEU A 339 7.30 -21.84 5.47
C LEU A 339 8.74 -21.32 5.35
N SER A 340 8.99 -20.40 4.42
CA SER A 340 10.29 -19.74 4.24
C SER A 340 10.40 -18.40 4.98
N GLY A 341 9.36 -18.02 5.74
CA GLY A 341 9.31 -16.75 6.46
C GLY A 341 8.83 -15.57 5.60
N ASN A 342 8.41 -15.82 4.36
CA ASN A 342 8.05 -14.77 3.40
C ASN A 342 6.54 -14.52 3.36
N ASP A 343 6.15 -13.25 3.20
CA ASP A 343 4.76 -12.91 2.89
C ASP A 343 4.37 -13.38 1.49
N VAL A 344 3.12 -13.84 1.35
CA VAL A 344 2.53 -14.22 0.06
C VAL A 344 2.50 -13.01 -0.87
N ASP A 345 3.14 -13.13 -2.04
CA ASP A 345 3.24 -12.05 -3.02
C ASP A 345 1.91 -11.85 -3.77
N VAL A 346 1.34 -10.65 -3.65
CA VAL A 346 0.13 -10.22 -4.38
C VAL A 346 0.44 -9.33 -5.58
N SER A 347 1.72 -9.00 -5.82
CA SER A 347 2.15 -8.17 -6.96
C SER A 347 1.62 -8.67 -8.31
N PRO A 348 1.52 -9.99 -8.59
CA PRO A 348 0.93 -10.48 -9.84
C PRO A 348 -0.52 -10.07 -10.09
N PHE A 349 -1.27 -9.70 -9.05
CA PHE A 349 -2.65 -9.22 -9.16
C PHE A 349 -2.75 -7.68 -9.22
N ILE A 350 -1.64 -6.98 -9.10
CA ILE A 350 -1.60 -5.52 -8.98
C ILE A 350 -0.83 -4.90 -10.15
N ARG A 351 0.32 -5.48 -10.51
CA ARG A 351 1.28 -4.92 -11.47
C ARG A 351 1.70 -5.96 -12.48
N ASP A 352 2.10 -5.49 -13.66
CA ASP A 352 2.67 -6.33 -14.68
C ASP A 352 3.99 -6.98 -14.22
N ALA A 353 4.25 -8.17 -14.74
CA ALA A 353 5.44 -8.96 -14.40
C ALA A 353 6.77 -8.25 -14.74
N ALA A 354 6.73 -7.20 -15.57
CA ALA A 354 7.85 -6.35 -15.93
C ALA A 354 8.16 -5.26 -14.87
N ASP A 355 7.21 -4.86 -14.04
CA ASP A 355 7.35 -3.80 -13.02
C ASP A 355 7.99 -4.31 -11.71
N ARG A 356 9.24 -4.77 -11.85
CA ARG A 356 10.05 -5.39 -10.80
C ARG A 356 10.90 -4.37 -10.05
N THR A 357 10.26 -3.51 -9.26
CA THR A 357 10.98 -2.53 -8.42
C THR A 357 10.96 -2.86 -6.92
N VAL A 358 12.01 -2.43 -6.24
CA VAL A 358 12.13 -2.35 -4.78
C VAL A 358 12.22 -0.89 -4.35
N HIS A 359 12.07 -0.62 -3.06
CA HIS A 359 12.30 0.71 -2.51
C HIS A 359 13.61 0.74 -1.71
N ILE A 360 14.41 1.77 -1.94
CA ILE A 360 15.69 1.98 -1.29
C ILE A 360 15.64 3.28 -0.49
N ALA A 361 16.12 3.24 0.74
CA ALA A 361 16.49 4.41 1.53
C ALA A 361 18.02 4.44 1.72
N TRP A 362 18.59 5.63 1.95
CA TRP A 362 20.01 5.79 2.23
C TRP A 362 20.20 6.31 3.64
N ARG A 363 20.96 5.57 4.45
CA ARG A 363 21.32 5.91 5.83
C ARG A 363 22.78 5.61 6.07
N GLU A 364 23.35 6.21 7.11
CA GLU A 364 24.67 5.83 7.60
C GLU A 364 24.60 4.41 8.19
N ILE A 365 25.47 3.51 7.72
CA ILE A 365 25.60 2.15 8.25
C ILE A 365 26.94 2.07 9.00
N PRO A 366 26.93 1.98 10.34
CA PRO A 366 28.14 1.82 11.14
C PRO A 366 28.96 0.58 10.76
N ASP A 367 30.27 0.60 11.06
CA ASP A 367 31.19 -0.50 10.75
C ASP A 367 30.94 -1.76 11.57
N ASP A 368 30.46 -1.59 12.81
CA ASP A 368 29.98 -2.70 13.64
C ASP A 368 28.64 -3.26 13.15
N GLN A 369 28.09 -2.66 12.10
CA GLN A 369 26.86 -3.08 11.45
C GLN A 369 25.62 -2.97 12.35
N SER A 370 25.68 -2.27 13.48
CA SER A 370 24.51 -1.96 14.28
C SER A 370 23.67 -0.89 13.57
N MET A 371 22.38 -1.16 13.35
CA MET A 371 21.45 -0.18 12.77
C MET A 371 20.38 0.12 13.81
N GLU A 372 20.34 1.38 14.26
CA GLU A 372 19.28 1.88 15.11
C GLU A 372 18.14 2.51 14.28
N GLY A 373 16.94 2.55 14.84
CA GLY A 373 15.76 3.16 14.21
C GLY A 373 14.88 2.18 13.44
N GLY A 374 13.64 2.62 13.19
CA GLY A 374 12.61 1.82 12.52
C GLY A 374 12.68 1.78 11.01
N ALA A 375 11.62 1.25 10.42
CA ALA A 375 11.43 1.17 8.98
C ALA A 375 11.64 2.54 8.29
N PRO A 376 12.10 2.58 7.03
CA PRO A 376 12.31 3.84 6.34
C PRO A 376 11.02 4.63 6.13
N HIS A 377 11.09 5.93 6.39
CA HIS A 377 9.99 6.85 6.15
C HIS A 377 9.82 7.08 4.66
N ARG A 378 8.59 7.40 4.23
CA ARG A 378 8.23 7.67 2.84
C ARG A 378 9.18 8.63 2.13
N ALA A 379 9.55 9.71 2.81
CA ALA A 379 10.44 10.75 2.27
C ALA A 379 11.84 10.22 1.88
N GLU A 380 12.26 9.09 2.43
CA GLU A 380 13.54 8.45 2.15
C GLU A 380 13.50 7.54 0.89
N LEU A 381 12.32 7.03 0.54
CA LEU A 381 12.17 5.91 -0.39
C LEU A 381 12.33 6.33 -1.86
N CYS A 382 13.26 5.68 -2.56
CA CYS A 382 13.41 5.73 -4.02
C CYS A 382 13.10 4.36 -4.63
N PRO A 383 12.23 4.26 -5.65
CA PRO A 383 12.03 3.01 -6.38
C PRO A 383 13.23 2.71 -7.28
N ALA A 384 13.64 1.45 -7.32
CA ALA A 384 14.80 0.98 -8.09
C ALA A 384 14.55 -0.41 -8.69
N PRO A 385 15.11 -0.74 -9.87
CA PRO A 385 14.94 -2.06 -10.47
C PRO A 385 15.58 -3.18 -9.65
N ILE A 386 14.89 -4.29 -9.48
CA ILE A 386 15.37 -5.47 -8.74
C ILE A 386 16.73 -5.94 -9.28
N ARG A 387 16.88 -6.03 -10.61
CA ARG A 387 18.11 -6.54 -11.23
C ARG A 387 19.33 -5.68 -10.89
N ASP A 388 19.17 -4.36 -10.95
CA ASP A 388 20.24 -3.41 -10.66
C ASP A 388 20.62 -3.48 -9.17
N VAL A 389 19.63 -3.54 -8.29
CA VAL A 389 19.83 -3.67 -6.85
C VAL A 389 20.52 -4.99 -6.48
N GLN A 390 20.08 -6.10 -7.09
CA GLN A 390 20.73 -7.41 -6.92
C GLN A 390 22.18 -7.39 -7.38
N ALA A 391 22.48 -6.74 -8.51
CA ALA A 391 23.84 -6.59 -9.01
C ALA A 391 24.70 -5.77 -8.04
N MET A 392 24.21 -4.62 -7.57
CA MET A 392 24.93 -3.78 -6.59
C MET A 392 25.29 -4.53 -5.30
N ILE A 393 24.37 -5.36 -4.78
CA ILE A 393 24.61 -6.18 -3.58
C ILE A 393 25.61 -7.30 -3.91
N ARG A 394 25.40 -8.05 -5.00
CA ARG A 394 26.24 -9.19 -5.41
C ARG A 394 27.68 -8.77 -5.66
N GLU A 395 27.88 -7.60 -6.24
CA GLU A 395 29.19 -7.04 -6.58
C GLU A 395 29.83 -6.25 -5.42
N GLY A 396 29.17 -6.17 -4.25
CA GLY A 396 29.71 -5.49 -3.08
C GLY A 396 29.81 -3.97 -3.21
N ARG A 397 29.11 -3.37 -4.18
CA ARG A 397 29.14 -1.92 -4.45
C ARG A 397 28.51 -1.12 -3.30
N THR A 398 27.56 -1.70 -2.59
CA THR A 398 26.94 -1.10 -1.40
C THR A 398 26.78 -2.12 -0.28
N ARG A 399 26.67 -1.64 0.98
CA ARG A 399 26.17 -2.46 2.10
C ARG A 399 24.66 -2.25 2.14
N ALA A 400 23.89 -3.33 2.11
CA ALA A 400 22.43 -3.29 2.10
C ALA A 400 21.85 -4.00 3.33
N ARG A 401 20.74 -3.46 3.85
CA ARG A 401 19.99 -4.00 4.99
C ARG A 401 18.52 -4.13 4.65
N PHE A 402 17.88 -5.19 5.14
CA PHE A 402 16.42 -5.29 5.16
C PHE A 402 15.94 -5.40 6.60
N PHE A 403 14.75 -4.87 6.87
CA PHE A 403 14.13 -4.95 8.19
C PHE A 403 13.38 -6.27 8.29
N ASP A 404 13.88 -7.20 9.11
CA ASP A 404 13.17 -8.43 9.40
C ASP A 404 12.03 -8.12 10.37
N GLN A 405 10.80 -8.14 9.85
CA GLN A 405 9.60 -7.89 10.64
C GLN A 405 9.33 -8.97 11.70
N ILE A 406 9.89 -10.17 11.55
CA ILE A 406 9.69 -11.25 12.52
C ILE A 406 10.53 -11.00 13.77
N SER A 407 11.83 -10.72 13.60
CA SER A 407 12.73 -10.40 14.72
C SER A 407 12.68 -8.93 15.16
N GLY A 408 12.12 -8.04 14.34
CA GLY A 408 12.12 -6.59 14.58
C GLY A 408 13.50 -5.95 14.45
N THR A 409 14.42 -6.57 13.71
CA THR A 409 15.82 -6.12 13.61
C THR A 409 16.28 -5.94 12.16
N TRP A 410 17.32 -5.11 11.98
CA TRP A 410 17.97 -4.92 10.69
C TRP A 410 19.01 -6.01 10.43
N VAL A 411 18.79 -6.79 9.37
CA VAL A 411 19.71 -7.87 8.97
C VAL A 411 20.40 -7.56 7.64
N PRO A 412 21.63 -8.08 7.41
CA PRO A 412 22.31 -7.96 6.11
C PRO A 412 21.46 -8.52 4.97
N ALA A 413 21.23 -7.70 3.94
CA ALA A 413 20.48 -8.12 2.76
C ALA A 413 21.38 -8.86 1.76
N ARG A 414 20.85 -9.96 1.22
CA ARG A 414 21.43 -10.77 0.15
C ARG A 414 20.69 -10.52 -1.16
N PRO A 415 21.26 -10.88 -2.33
CA PRO A 415 20.56 -10.74 -3.61
C PRO A 415 19.20 -11.46 -3.64
N GLU A 416 19.06 -12.56 -2.91
CA GLU A 416 17.80 -13.32 -2.80
C GLU A 416 16.71 -12.55 -2.04
N ASP A 417 17.08 -11.62 -1.16
CA ASP A 417 16.14 -10.81 -0.38
C ASP A 417 15.54 -9.65 -1.20
N VAL A 418 16.11 -9.35 -2.37
CA VAL A 418 15.66 -8.30 -3.28
C VAL A 418 14.48 -8.80 -4.11
N ARG A 419 13.29 -8.73 -3.52
CA ARG A 419 12.01 -9.12 -4.13
C ARG A 419 11.07 -7.92 -4.31
N PRO A 420 10.05 -8.00 -5.18
CA PRO A 420 9.12 -6.90 -5.40
C PRO A 420 8.61 -6.34 -4.08
N THR A 421 8.56 -5.01 -3.97
CA THR A 421 8.10 -4.26 -2.78
C THR A 421 9.02 -4.32 -1.54
N ALA A 422 10.12 -5.07 -1.58
CA ALA A 422 11.11 -5.04 -0.52
C ALA A 422 11.59 -3.61 -0.26
N VAL A 423 11.76 -3.28 1.02
CA VAL A 423 12.32 -2.01 1.47
C VAL A 423 13.72 -2.29 2.00
N LEU A 424 14.72 -1.67 1.37
CA LEU A 424 16.12 -1.85 1.66
C LEU A 424 16.72 -0.53 2.13
N VAL A 425 17.71 -0.60 3.01
CA VAL A 425 18.56 0.53 3.38
C VAL A 425 19.94 0.30 2.81
N PHE A 426 20.40 1.24 1.99
CA PHE A 426 21.74 1.29 1.44
C PHE A 426 22.62 2.21 2.28
N ASP A 427 23.92 1.90 2.26
CA ASP A 427 24.95 2.74 2.84
C ASP A 427 25.07 4.06 2.07
N ALA A 428 24.69 5.15 2.73
CA ALA A 428 24.77 6.51 2.21
C ALA A 428 26.17 6.87 1.71
N ALA A 429 27.24 6.33 2.30
CA ALA A 429 28.62 6.64 1.90
C ALA A 429 29.03 6.01 0.56
N ARG A 430 28.27 5.03 0.05
CA ARG A 430 28.63 4.23 -1.15
C ARG A 430 27.88 4.60 -2.42
N GLY A 431 27.07 5.65 -2.39
CA GLY A 431 26.36 6.16 -3.57
C GLY A 431 25.12 5.35 -3.96
N GLY A 432 24.85 5.25 -5.26
CA GLY A 432 23.64 4.65 -5.81
C GLY A 432 22.51 5.64 -6.12
N TYR A 433 22.71 6.94 -5.89
CA TYR A 433 21.70 7.97 -6.12
C TYR A 433 22.32 9.34 -6.42
N LEU A 434 21.71 10.08 -7.35
CA LEU A 434 22.03 11.46 -7.67
C LEU A 434 20.76 12.30 -7.56
N SER A 435 20.80 13.48 -6.95
CA SER A 435 19.60 14.32 -6.78
C SER A 435 19.02 14.82 -8.10
N ASP A 436 19.84 14.91 -9.14
CA ASP A 436 19.48 15.40 -10.47
C ASP A 436 19.24 14.28 -11.51
N ARG A 437 19.62 13.02 -11.22
CA ARG A 437 19.39 11.85 -12.11
C ARG A 437 18.61 10.70 -11.45
N GLY A 438 18.39 10.75 -10.14
CA GLY A 438 17.67 9.72 -9.39
C GLY A 438 18.54 8.51 -9.06
N PHE A 439 17.93 7.32 -9.03
CA PHE A 439 18.64 6.05 -8.81
C PHE A 439 19.70 5.83 -9.89
N ALA A 440 20.96 5.75 -9.46
CA ALA A 440 22.14 5.69 -10.32
C ALA A 440 23.06 4.57 -9.82
N PRO A 441 22.91 3.32 -10.30
CA PRO A 441 23.61 2.16 -9.74
C PRO A 441 25.14 2.20 -9.90
N GLU A 442 25.64 2.99 -10.85
CA GLU A 442 27.06 3.24 -11.08
C GLU A 442 27.58 4.47 -10.30
N GLY A 443 26.69 5.25 -9.68
CA GLY A 443 27.04 6.47 -8.96
C GLY A 443 27.76 6.16 -7.65
N THR A 444 28.96 6.71 -7.47
CA THR A 444 29.79 6.50 -6.27
C THR A 444 29.77 7.68 -5.29
N ALA A 445 29.16 8.80 -5.67
CA ALA A 445 29.07 9.98 -4.84
C ALA A 445 28.22 9.70 -3.58
N PRO A 446 28.66 10.09 -2.37
CA PRO A 446 27.86 9.92 -1.16
C PRO A 446 26.47 10.54 -1.28
N VAL A 447 25.46 9.83 -0.78
CA VAL A 447 24.06 10.24 -0.80
C VAL A 447 23.72 10.90 0.52
N GLU A 448 23.22 12.13 0.50
CA GLU A 448 22.73 12.80 1.70
C GLU A 448 21.47 12.07 2.25
N PRO A 449 21.51 11.53 3.49
CA PRO A 449 20.36 10.87 4.10
C PRO A 449 19.21 11.85 4.33
N VAL A 450 17.98 11.39 4.11
CA VAL A 450 16.79 12.16 4.47
C VAL A 450 16.48 11.89 5.95
N ARG A 451 16.33 12.94 6.76
CA ARG A 451 16.04 12.84 8.20
C ARG A 451 14.54 13.13 8.46
N PRO A 452 13.66 12.11 8.44
CA PRO A 452 12.27 12.27 8.83
C PRO A 452 12.12 12.44 10.36
N PRO A 453 10.97 12.93 10.85
CA PRO A 453 10.64 12.82 12.27
C PRO A 453 10.66 11.34 12.70
N VAL A 454 11.28 11.05 13.85
CA VAL A 454 11.51 9.69 14.35
C VAL A 454 10.18 8.98 14.62
N GLN A 455 9.89 7.90 13.89
CA GLN A 455 8.91 6.89 14.28
C GLN A 455 9.63 5.73 14.94
N VAL A 456 9.15 5.33 16.12
CA VAL A 456 9.58 4.11 16.79
C VAL A 456 8.78 2.96 16.15
N PRO A 457 9.44 1.94 15.59
CA PRO A 457 8.75 0.81 14.99
C PRO A 457 7.99 0.03 16.07
N ASP A 458 6.78 -0.42 15.75
CA ASP A 458 6.07 -1.44 16.54
C ASP A 458 6.81 -2.78 16.36
N ALA A 459 7.64 -3.14 17.34
CA ALA A 459 8.24 -4.46 17.37
C ALA A 459 7.17 -5.50 17.76
N VAL A 460 7.23 -6.68 17.14
CA VAL A 460 6.29 -7.80 17.40
C VAL A 460 6.29 -8.21 18.87
N ASP A 461 7.43 -8.04 19.55
CA ASP A 461 7.66 -8.39 20.96
C ASP A 461 7.40 -7.26 21.96
N THR A 462 6.96 -6.10 21.48
CA THR A 462 6.57 -4.98 22.35
C THR A 462 5.06 -4.85 22.43
N ASP A 463 4.57 -4.49 23.62
CA ASP A 463 3.20 -4.00 23.86
C ASP A 463 3.27 -2.50 24.24
N PRO A 464 3.44 -1.61 23.24
CA PRO A 464 3.59 -0.18 23.49
C PRO A 464 2.27 0.47 23.92
N HIS A 465 1.12 -0.17 23.69
CA HIS A 465 -0.20 0.38 23.98
C HIS A 465 -0.71 0.10 25.39
N SER A 466 -0.01 -0.75 26.14
CA SER A 466 -0.25 -0.93 27.58
C SER A 466 0.40 0.16 28.44
N VAL A 467 1.23 1.02 27.84
CA VAL A 467 1.93 2.11 28.53
C VAL A 467 1.48 3.47 27.96
N LEU A 468 0.85 4.28 28.80
CA LEU A 468 0.34 5.60 28.44
C LEU A 468 1.37 6.68 28.82
N ARG A 469 1.89 7.42 27.84
CA ARG A 469 2.98 8.40 28.08
C ARG A 469 2.56 9.53 29.03
N ASN A 470 1.31 9.95 28.96
CA ASN A 470 0.69 11.00 29.78
C ASN A 470 -0.64 10.52 30.40
N GLY A 471 -0.75 9.24 30.75
CA GLY A 471 -1.99 8.65 31.27
C GLY A 471 -1.95 8.34 32.77
N ARG A 472 -3.07 7.82 33.28
CA ARG A 472 -3.19 7.25 34.64
C ARG A 472 -3.14 5.73 34.60
N TRP A 473 -3.01 5.11 35.77
CA TRP A 473 -3.32 3.69 35.92
C TRP A 473 -4.81 3.44 35.63
N VAL A 474 -5.09 2.51 34.71
CA VAL A 474 -6.47 2.16 34.30
C VAL A 474 -6.77 0.73 34.75
N PRO A 475 -7.74 0.52 35.66
CA PRO A 475 -8.19 -0.81 36.06
C PRO A 475 -8.66 -1.63 34.86
N LEU A 476 -8.39 -2.94 34.88
CA LEU A 476 -8.77 -3.81 33.77
C LEU A 476 -10.27 -3.77 33.48
N HIS A 477 -11.10 -3.86 34.52
CA HIS A 477 -12.55 -3.84 34.36
C HIS A 477 -13.09 -2.53 33.76
N GLU A 478 -12.45 -1.40 34.05
CA GLU A 478 -12.81 -0.09 33.51
C GLU A 478 -12.55 -0.07 32.00
N HIS A 479 -11.35 -0.48 31.60
CA HIS A 479 -10.95 -0.54 30.20
C HIS A 479 -11.85 -1.47 29.38
N LEU A 480 -12.13 -2.67 29.88
CA LEU A 480 -13.00 -3.64 29.22
C LEU A 480 -14.42 -3.08 28.98
N ALA A 481 -14.98 -2.34 29.95
CA ALA A 481 -16.29 -1.71 29.80
C ALA A 481 -16.27 -0.53 28.81
N ASP A 482 -15.17 0.23 28.78
CA ASP A 482 -15.01 1.33 27.83
C ASP A 482 -14.91 0.84 26.39
N VAL A 483 -14.13 -0.23 26.14
CA VAL A 483 -14.01 -0.81 24.80
C VAL A 483 -15.33 -1.41 24.34
N GLU A 484 -16.08 -2.11 25.21
CA GLU A 484 -17.43 -2.57 24.87
C GLU A 484 -18.35 -1.41 24.43
N ARG A 485 -18.33 -0.29 25.17
CA ARG A 485 -19.14 0.89 24.86
C ARG A 485 -18.72 1.51 23.52
N GLU A 486 -17.43 1.64 23.25
CA GLU A 486 -16.92 2.16 21.98
C GLU A 486 -17.26 1.23 20.80
N CYS A 487 -17.21 -0.10 20.99
CA CYS A 487 -17.68 -1.06 19.98
C CYS A 487 -19.15 -0.80 19.61
N ARG A 488 -20.02 -0.65 20.62
CA ARG A 488 -21.45 -0.37 20.41
C ARG A 488 -21.65 0.96 19.69
N ALA A 489 -20.97 2.02 20.13
CA ALA A 489 -21.04 3.33 19.50
C ALA A 489 -20.60 3.30 18.01
N LEU A 490 -19.52 2.58 17.70
CA LEU A 490 -19.05 2.40 16.33
C LEU A 490 -20.04 1.62 15.46
N LEU A 491 -20.61 0.53 15.97
CA LEU A 491 -21.61 -0.26 15.26
C LEU A 491 -22.91 0.53 15.00
N ASP A 492 -23.30 1.39 15.93
CA ASP A 492 -24.47 2.25 15.76
C ASP A 492 -24.19 3.34 14.72
N ALA A 493 -23.03 3.99 14.79
CA ALA A 493 -22.62 5.03 13.84
C ALA A 493 -22.44 4.50 12.40
N LEU A 494 -21.82 3.32 12.24
CA LEU A 494 -21.51 2.73 10.92
C LEU A 494 -22.71 2.03 10.28
N GLY A 495 -23.71 1.62 11.07
CA GLY A 495 -24.90 0.92 10.56
C GLY A 495 -24.64 -0.33 9.71
N PRO A 496 -23.74 -1.27 10.10
CA PRO A 496 -23.38 -2.41 9.25
C PRO A 496 -24.49 -3.45 9.11
N GLN A 497 -24.50 -4.16 7.99
CA GLN A 497 -25.34 -5.33 7.69
C GLN A 497 -24.82 -6.56 8.44
N LEU A 498 -25.02 -6.53 9.77
CA LEU A 498 -24.75 -7.59 10.72
C LEU A 498 -26.04 -7.91 11.47
N THR A 499 -26.24 -9.18 11.82
CA THR A 499 -27.35 -9.59 12.68
C THR A 499 -27.19 -9.01 14.09
N THR A 500 -28.28 -8.94 14.86
CA THR A 500 -28.23 -8.52 16.27
C THR A 500 -27.26 -9.39 17.08
N ALA A 501 -27.22 -10.70 16.83
CA ALA A 501 -26.32 -11.62 17.49
C ALA A 501 -24.83 -11.35 17.16
N GLN A 502 -24.52 -11.04 15.90
CA GLN A 502 -23.16 -10.69 15.47
C GLN A 502 -22.71 -9.35 16.06
N ARG A 503 -23.59 -8.34 16.11
CA ARG A 503 -23.30 -7.04 16.75
C ARG A 503 -23.01 -7.22 18.25
N GLU A 504 -23.80 -8.05 18.92
CA GLU A 504 -23.57 -8.36 20.32
C GLU A 504 -22.23 -9.09 20.52
N ALA A 505 -21.87 -10.02 19.62
CA ALA A 505 -20.58 -10.70 19.67
C ALA A 505 -19.39 -9.73 19.55
N VAL A 506 -19.48 -8.71 18.71
CA VAL A 506 -18.44 -7.66 18.58
C VAL A 506 -18.31 -6.85 19.87
N ALA A 507 -19.43 -6.49 20.50
CA ALA A 507 -19.41 -5.79 21.79
C ALA A 507 -18.81 -6.66 22.91
N LEU A 508 -19.23 -7.93 23.01
CA LEU A 508 -18.68 -8.90 23.96
C LEU A 508 -17.20 -9.19 23.71
N ALA A 509 -16.75 -9.22 22.45
CA ALA A 509 -15.33 -9.33 22.14
C ALA A 509 -14.56 -8.12 22.68
N GLY A 510 -15.08 -6.90 22.50
CA GLY A 510 -14.51 -5.70 23.13
C GLY A 510 -14.44 -5.81 24.66
N ARG A 511 -15.48 -6.36 25.29
CA ARG A 511 -15.53 -6.61 26.74
C ARG A 511 -14.51 -7.64 27.23
N TYR A 512 -14.09 -8.57 26.38
CA TYR A 512 -13.26 -9.70 26.79
C TYR A 512 -11.85 -9.72 26.17
N HIS A 513 -11.56 -8.83 25.22
CA HIS A 513 -10.32 -8.87 24.43
C HIS A 513 -9.04 -8.90 25.29
N ASP A 514 -9.05 -8.17 26.39
CA ASP A 514 -7.90 -7.95 27.28
C ASP A 514 -7.95 -8.75 28.59
N LEU A 515 -8.88 -9.71 28.75
CA LEU A 515 -8.97 -10.54 29.97
C LEU A 515 -7.64 -11.24 30.32
N GLY A 516 -6.84 -11.59 29.32
CA GLY A 516 -5.53 -12.20 29.48
C GLY A 516 -4.49 -11.31 30.17
N LYS A 517 -4.75 -10.01 30.35
CA LYS A 517 -3.92 -9.14 31.18
C LYS A 517 -3.98 -9.49 32.67
N ALA A 518 -4.98 -10.27 33.09
CA ALA A 518 -5.02 -10.91 34.41
C ALA A 518 -4.03 -12.08 34.56
N HIS A 519 -3.27 -12.42 33.52
CA HIS A 519 -2.26 -13.46 33.61
C HIS A 519 -1.04 -13.01 34.42
N SER A 520 -0.50 -13.92 35.24
CA SER A 520 0.67 -13.68 36.10
C SER A 520 1.87 -13.07 35.36
N THR A 521 2.17 -13.53 34.14
CA THR A 521 3.23 -12.96 33.29
C THR A 521 3.01 -11.48 32.94
N PHE A 522 1.78 -11.07 32.59
CA PHE A 522 1.49 -9.69 32.24
C PHE A 522 1.64 -8.78 33.46
N ILE A 523 1.08 -9.21 34.60
CA ILE A 523 1.16 -8.48 35.87
C ILE A 523 2.62 -8.29 36.29
N ALA A 524 3.44 -9.35 36.20
CA ALA A 524 4.87 -9.27 36.50
C ALA A 524 5.60 -8.32 35.53
N SER A 525 5.29 -8.35 34.24
CA SER A 525 5.84 -7.41 33.26
C SER A 525 5.51 -5.96 33.57
N LEU A 526 4.27 -5.67 33.93
CA LEU A 526 3.80 -4.33 34.27
C LEU A 526 4.48 -3.81 35.54
N ALA A 527 4.61 -4.67 36.57
CA ALA A 527 5.31 -4.33 37.80
C ALA A 527 6.81 -4.07 37.60
N ARG A 528 7.45 -4.74 36.64
CA ARG A 528 8.86 -4.49 36.27
C ARG A 528 9.06 -3.21 35.48
N SER A 529 8.09 -2.81 34.66
CA SER A 529 8.21 -1.59 33.85
C SER A 529 7.94 -0.31 34.63
N ASP A 530 7.02 -0.38 35.60
CA ASP A 530 6.68 0.75 36.47
C ASP A 530 6.44 0.24 37.90
N GLY A 531 7.44 0.41 38.76
CA GLY A 531 7.44 -0.08 40.15
C GLY A 531 6.49 0.66 41.09
N SER A 532 5.62 1.53 40.56
CA SER A 532 4.67 2.36 41.32
C SER A 532 3.21 1.90 41.24
N ALA A 533 2.95 0.68 40.75
CA ALA A 533 1.60 0.12 40.64
C ALA A 533 0.81 0.25 41.96
N PRO A 534 -0.40 0.84 41.96
CA PRO A 534 -1.19 0.98 43.18
C PRO A 534 -1.58 -0.40 43.74
N ALA A 535 -1.57 -0.53 45.06
CA ALA A 535 -1.87 -1.78 45.76
C ALA A 535 -3.35 -2.18 45.66
N GLU A 536 -4.26 -1.22 45.44
CA GLU A 536 -5.70 -1.43 45.28
C GLU A 536 -6.16 -1.03 43.88
N GLY A 537 -7.08 -1.79 43.28
CA GLY A 537 -7.67 -1.50 41.96
C GLY A 537 -7.16 -2.37 40.80
N GLY A 538 -6.23 -3.29 41.04
CA GLY A 538 -5.76 -4.27 40.07
C GLY A 538 -6.73 -5.46 39.84
N PRO A 539 -6.52 -6.29 38.80
CA PRO A 539 -5.47 -6.18 37.78
C PRO A 539 -5.65 -4.94 36.88
N TRP A 540 -4.54 -4.45 36.31
CA TRP A 540 -4.47 -3.21 35.55
C TRP A 540 -4.40 -3.48 34.04
N ALA A 541 -5.13 -2.70 33.24
CA ALA A 541 -5.06 -2.77 31.77
C ALA A 541 -3.94 -1.91 31.19
N LYS A 542 -3.70 -0.74 31.80
CA LYS A 542 -2.75 0.28 31.33
C LYS A 542 -1.97 0.87 32.53
N SER A 543 -0.70 1.20 32.33
CA SER A 543 0.12 1.95 33.29
C SER A 543 0.63 3.27 32.70
N PRO A 544 0.92 4.29 33.51
CA PRO A 544 1.80 5.37 33.09
C PRO A 544 3.19 4.81 32.78
N GLY A 545 3.93 5.44 31.87
CA GLY A 545 5.32 5.06 31.62
C GLY A 545 5.87 5.52 30.27
N ARG A 546 7.17 5.29 30.06
CA ARG A 546 7.87 5.68 28.82
C ARG A 546 8.51 4.52 28.07
N THR A 547 8.52 3.33 28.66
CA THR A 547 9.23 2.16 28.15
C THR A 547 8.23 1.06 27.80
N PRO A 548 8.29 0.46 26.60
CA PRO A 548 7.44 -0.69 26.25
C PRO A 548 7.63 -1.87 27.19
N LEU A 549 6.56 -2.63 27.43
CA LEU A 549 6.62 -3.84 28.25
C LEU A 549 7.52 -4.89 27.62
N ARG A 550 8.34 -5.53 28.46
CA ARG A 550 9.10 -6.74 28.12
C ARG A 550 8.56 -7.92 28.91
N HIS A 551 8.23 -8.99 28.19
CA HIS A 551 7.66 -10.19 28.77
C HIS A 551 8.71 -11.25 29.10
N ASP A 552 8.43 -12.01 30.14
CA ASP A 552 9.20 -13.18 30.54
C ASP A 552 8.18 -14.25 31.00
N PRO A 553 7.95 -15.31 30.20
CA PRO A 553 8.67 -15.69 28.98
C PRO A 553 8.53 -14.68 27.81
N PRO A 554 9.48 -14.65 26.86
CA PRO A 554 9.39 -13.80 25.67
C PRO A 554 8.18 -14.17 24.79
N HIS A 555 7.82 -13.28 23.86
CA HIS A 555 6.69 -13.42 22.95
C HIS A 555 5.28 -13.48 23.58
N PHE A 556 5.16 -13.37 24.91
CA PHE A 556 3.89 -13.51 25.64
C PHE A 556 2.75 -12.69 25.01
N ARG A 557 1.60 -13.35 24.83
CA ARG A 557 0.39 -12.76 24.25
C ARG A 557 -0.83 -12.91 25.13
N HIS A 558 -1.29 -11.77 25.66
CA HIS A 558 -2.50 -11.72 26.45
C HIS A 558 -3.75 -12.01 25.61
N GLU A 559 -3.76 -11.69 24.30
CA GLU A 559 -4.88 -12.03 23.42
C GLU A 559 -5.14 -13.54 23.31
N LEU A 560 -4.07 -14.35 23.35
CA LEU A 560 -4.17 -15.80 23.36
C LEU A 560 -4.75 -16.29 24.69
N VAL A 561 -4.30 -15.72 25.81
CA VAL A 561 -4.86 -16.06 27.13
C VAL A 561 -6.34 -15.71 27.20
N SER A 562 -6.76 -14.52 26.73
CA SER A 562 -8.17 -14.13 26.69
C SER A 562 -9.01 -15.15 25.93
N ALA A 563 -8.57 -15.57 24.74
CA ALA A 563 -9.29 -16.54 23.92
C ALA A 563 -9.36 -17.94 24.58
N LEU A 564 -8.30 -18.37 25.27
CA LEU A 564 -8.28 -19.64 25.98
C LEU A 564 -9.16 -19.64 27.23
N VAL A 565 -9.25 -18.51 27.94
CA VAL A 565 -10.19 -18.33 29.06
C VAL A 565 -11.63 -18.41 28.55
N LEU A 566 -11.95 -17.78 27.41
CA LEU A 566 -13.29 -17.87 26.81
C LEU A 566 -13.66 -19.27 26.31
N LEU A 567 -12.67 -20.10 25.99
CA LEU A 567 -12.86 -21.50 25.58
C LEU A 567 -13.07 -22.46 26.76
N ASP A 568 -12.78 -22.02 27.97
CA ASP A 568 -13.01 -22.81 29.18
C ASP A 568 -14.49 -22.69 29.59
N ASP A 569 -15.27 -23.72 29.27
CA ASP A 569 -16.71 -23.79 29.57
C ASP A 569 -17.01 -23.61 31.07
N THR A 570 -16.06 -23.89 31.97
CA THR A 570 -16.26 -23.70 33.42
C THR A 570 -16.28 -22.22 33.83
N THR A 571 -15.93 -21.30 32.93
CA THR A 571 -16.05 -19.86 33.18
C THR A 571 -17.49 -19.35 33.10
N GLY A 572 -18.36 -20.02 32.32
CA GLY A 572 -19.71 -19.54 32.02
C GLY A 572 -19.77 -18.20 31.28
N LEU A 573 -18.63 -17.65 30.81
CA LEU A 573 -18.57 -16.31 30.20
C LEU A 573 -19.33 -16.19 28.88
N LEU A 574 -19.50 -17.31 28.19
CA LEU A 574 -20.20 -17.42 26.91
C LEU A 574 -21.54 -18.16 27.03
N ASP A 575 -22.03 -18.41 28.25
CA ASP A 575 -23.33 -19.07 28.46
C ASP A 575 -24.46 -18.21 27.89
N GLY A 576 -25.26 -18.81 26.99
CA GLY A 576 -26.36 -18.12 26.31
C GLY A 576 -25.94 -17.15 25.21
N VAL A 577 -24.64 -17.05 24.87
CA VAL A 577 -24.16 -16.25 23.74
C VAL A 577 -24.45 -16.99 22.43
N ASN A 578 -25.10 -16.31 21.48
CA ASN A 578 -25.49 -16.90 20.19
C ASN A 578 -24.32 -17.11 19.22
N GLU A 579 -23.26 -16.31 19.35
CA GLU A 579 -22.11 -16.28 18.43
C GLU A 579 -20.77 -16.47 19.19
N PRO A 580 -20.60 -17.56 19.96
CA PRO A 580 -19.45 -17.72 20.86
C PRO A 580 -18.12 -17.84 20.10
N ASP A 581 -18.12 -18.54 18.96
CA ASP A 581 -16.93 -18.67 18.10
C ASP A 581 -16.45 -17.30 17.60
N LEU A 582 -17.38 -16.39 17.28
CA LEU A 582 -17.05 -15.04 16.80
C LEU A 582 -16.44 -14.19 17.93
N VAL A 583 -16.98 -14.27 19.16
CA VAL A 583 -16.40 -13.59 20.33
C VAL A 583 -14.96 -14.04 20.57
N ILE A 584 -14.73 -15.36 20.55
CA ILE A 584 -13.39 -15.95 20.76
C ILE A 584 -12.42 -15.50 19.66
N TYR A 585 -12.85 -15.54 18.40
CA TYR A 585 -12.02 -15.13 17.27
C TYR A 585 -11.61 -13.65 17.36
N LEU A 586 -12.58 -12.76 17.56
CA LEU A 586 -12.32 -11.31 17.62
C LEU A 586 -11.44 -10.95 18.82
N THR A 587 -11.63 -11.64 19.94
CA THR A 587 -10.77 -11.54 21.13
C THR A 587 -9.34 -11.96 20.82
N LEU A 588 -9.13 -13.06 20.09
CA LEU A 588 -7.79 -13.50 19.69
C LEU A 588 -7.13 -12.55 18.68
N ALA A 589 -7.91 -11.98 17.76
CA ALA A 589 -7.40 -11.21 16.63
C ALA A 589 -7.14 -9.72 16.94
N HIS A 590 -7.44 -9.22 18.14
CA HIS A 590 -7.47 -7.77 18.39
C HIS A 590 -6.10 -7.04 18.27
N HIS A 591 -4.96 -7.72 18.35
CA HIS A 591 -3.66 -7.10 18.00
C HIS A 591 -3.30 -7.21 16.51
N GLY A 592 -4.09 -7.95 15.72
CA GLY A 592 -3.86 -8.24 14.30
C GLY A 592 -2.65 -9.12 13.99
N LYS A 593 -1.97 -9.59 15.05
CA LYS A 593 -0.76 -10.42 14.94
C LYS A 593 -1.09 -11.92 14.84
N VAL A 594 -2.34 -12.30 15.13
CA VAL A 594 -2.91 -13.64 14.91
C VAL A 594 -4.22 -13.45 14.15
N CYS A 595 -4.36 -14.10 13.00
CA CYS A 595 -5.60 -14.08 12.22
C CYS A 595 -6.22 -15.49 12.16
N LEU A 596 -5.61 -16.43 11.43
CA LEU A 596 -6.14 -17.80 11.30
C LEU A 596 -5.37 -18.83 12.12
N THR A 597 -4.03 -18.77 12.08
CA THR A 597 -3.19 -19.83 12.63
C THR A 597 -2.42 -19.37 13.87
N VAL A 598 -2.51 -20.14 14.95
CA VAL A 598 -1.70 -19.96 16.17
C VAL A 598 -0.53 -20.96 16.10
N ARG A 599 0.71 -20.47 16.15
CA ARG A 599 1.92 -21.32 16.08
C ARG A 599 2.92 -20.91 17.16
N ALA A 600 3.63 -21.89 17.71
CA ALA A 600 4.80 -21.63 18.54
C ALA A 600 5.92 -21.02 17.71
N ARG A 601 6.78 -20.22 18.35
CA ARG A 601 8.01 -19.69 17.76
C ARG A 601 9.12 -20.75 17.75
N PRO A 602 10.09 -20.68 16.83
CA PRO A 602 11.15 -21.69 16.71
C PRO A 602 11.99 -21.86 17.98
N ASP A 603 12.09 -20.83 18.81
CA ASP A 603 12.86 -20.75 20.06
C ASP A 603 12.02 -21.04 21.32
N GLU A 604 10.72 -21.30 21.18
CA GLU A 604 9.83 -21.65 22.29
C GLU A 604 9.96 -23.13 22.72
N GLN A 605 9.75 -23.38 24.01
CA GLN A 605 9.70 -24.74 24.57
C GLN A 605 8.44 -25.49 24.09
N VAL A 606 8.49 -26.82 24.12
CA VAL A 606 7.42 -27.72 23.61
C VAL A 606 6.04 -27.45 24.24
N ASN A 607 5.99 -26.96 25.47
CA ASN A 607 4.77 -26.64 26.21
C ASN A 607 4.43 -25.13 26.21
N THR A 608 5.03 -24.35 25.33
CA THR A 608 4.84 -22.90 25.23
C THR A 608 4.39 -22.52 23.83
N VAL A 609 3.42 -21.62 23.72
CA VAL A 609 2.98 -21.04 22.45
C VAL A 609 2.78 -19.55 22.63
N LEU A 610 3.49 -18.73 21.85
CA LEU A 610 3.42 -17.26 21.92
C LEU A 610 3.62 -16.75 23.36
N GLY A 611 4.64 -17.27 24.03
CA GLY A 611 5.02 -17.02 25.42
C GLY A 611 4.03 -17.49 26.49
N VAL A 612 2.90 -18.11 26.12
CA VAL A 612 1.95 -18.70 27.07
C VAL A 612 2.37 -20.14 27.35
N VAL A 613 2.65 -20.45 28.61
CA VAL A 613 3.07 -21.78 29.07
C VAL A 613 1.83 -22.59 29.44
N HIS A 614 1.76 -23.86 29.05
CA HIS A 614 0.66 -24.73 29.46
C HIS A 614 0.56 -24.82 30.99
N GLU A 615 -0.65 -24.63 31.52
CA GLU A 615 -0.96 -24.61 32.96
C GLU A 615 -0.44 -23.37 33.71
N SER A 616 0.02 -22.33 33.02
CA SER A 616 0.27 -21.03 33.65
C SER A 616 -1.04 -20.37 34.08
N THR A 617 -1.01 -19.55 35.13
CA THR A 617 -2.23 -19.14 35.85
C THR A 617 -2.59 -17.66 35.66
N THR A 618 -3.90 -17.41 35.62
CA THR A 618 -4.50 -16.09 35.84
C THR A 618 -4.69 -15.79 37.32
N VAL A 619 -4.95 -14.54 37.66
CA VAL A 619 -5.35 -14.12 39.02
C VAL A 619 -6.86 -13.89 39.11
N ASP A 620 -7.38 -13.84 40.34
CA ASP A 620 -8.78 -13.48 40.60
C ASP A 620 -9.09 -12.12 39.97
N THR A 621 -10.13 -12.06 39.15
CA THR A 621 -10.50 -10.87 38.39
C THR A 621 -11.96 -10.55 38.60
N THR A 622 -12.25 -9.37 39.14
CA THR A 622 -13.64 -8.92 39.35
C THR A 622 -14.15 -8.15 38.14
N LEU A 623 -15.26 -8.61 37.56
CA LEU A 623 -15.94 -7.98 36.44
C LEU A 623 -17.32 -7.48 36.90
N PRO A 624 -17.63 -6.17 36.81
CA PRO A 624 -18.81 -5.54 37.42
C PRO A 624 -20.19 -6.17 37.13
N VAL A 625 -20.34 -6.95 36.06
CA VAL A 625 -21.62 -7.61 35.68
C VAL A 625 -21.55 -9.14 35.77
N VAL A 626 -20.35 -9.72 35.67
CA VAL A 626 -20.17 -11.18 35.65
C VAL A 626 -19.88 -11.72 37.06
N GLY A 627 -19.27 -10.91 37.93
CA GLY A 627 -18.77 -11.33 39.23
C GLY A 627 -17.27 -11.59 39.22
N THR A 628 -16.78 -12.29 40.24
CA THR A 628 -15.35 -12.64 40.37
C THR A 628 -15.06 -13.91 39.57
N LEU A 629 -14.22 -13.78 38.54
CA LEU A 629 -13.62 -14.91 37.85
C LEU A 629 -12.43 -15.39 38.67
N ALA A 630 -12.53 -16.60 39.23
CA ALA A 630 -11.47 -17.21 40.01
C ALA A 630 -10.23 -17.52 39.15
N ALA A 631 -9.06 -17.36 39.76
CA ALA A 631 -7.75 -17.75 39.24
C ALA A 631 -7.77 -19.19 38.73
N ARG A 632 -7.20 -19.41 37.54
CA ARG A 632 -7.22 -20.72 36.88
C ARG A 632 -6.02 -20.95 35.98
N PRO A 633 -5.63 -22.22 35.78
CA PRO A 633 -4.62 -22.59 34.79
C PRO A 633 -5.15 -22.44 33.36
N VAL A 634 -4.27 -22.05 32.45
CA VAL A 634 -4.56 -21.88 31.02
C VAL A 634 -4.13 -23.13 30.24
N SER A 635 -5.08 -23.76 29.56
CA SER A 635 -4.83 -24.97 28.77
C SER A 635 -4.53 -24.65 27.30
N LEU A 636 -3.40 -25.14 26.77
CA LEU A 636 -3.04 -24.99 25.36
C LEU A 636 -3.68 -26.06 24.45
N GLN A 637 -4.56 -26.92 24.98
CA GLN A 637 -5.15 -28.03 24.20
C GLN A 637 -5.92 -27.52 22.96
N ALA A 638 -6.61 -26.38 23.06
CA ALA A 638 -7.39 -25.80 21.97
C ALA A 638 -6.54 -25.23 20.80
N ILE A 639 -5.22 -25.17 20.96
CA ILE A 639 -4.28 -24.75 19.90
C ILE A 639 -3.92 -25.92 18.98
N ARG A 640 -3.97 -27.17 19.48
CA ARG A 640 -3.56 -28.35 18.71
C ARG A 640 -4.44 -28.49 17.46
N PHE A 641 -3.81 -28.76 16.31
CA PHE A 641 -4.53 -28.97 15.05
C PHE A 641 -5.58 -30.07 15.17
N GLY A 642 -6.81 -29.80 14.70
CA GLY A 642 -7.91 -30.75 14.78
C GLY A 642 -9.27 -30.06 14.74
N ARG A 643 -10.35 -30.86 14.77
CA ARG A 643 -11.71 -30.33 14.92
C ARG A 643 -11.85 -29.64 16.28
N GLY A 644 -12.34 -28.40 16.28
CA GLY A 644 -12.54 -27.61 17.50
C GLY A 644 -11.36 -26.71 17.89
N SER A 645 -10.24 -26.78 17.16
CA SER A 645 -9.11 -25.87 17.37
C SER A 645 -9.47 -24.43 17.01
N LEU A 646 -8.71 -23.46 17.55
CA LEU A 646 -8.83 -22.04 17.20
C LEU A 646 -8.79 -21.80 15.69
N THR A 647 -7.88 -22.44 14.98
CA THR A 647 -7.79 -22.35 13.51
C THR A 647 -9.03 -22.92 12.83
N SER A 648 -9.55 -24.07 13.29
CA SER A 648 -10.78 -24.64 12.71
C SER A 648 -12.00 -23.73 12.93
N ARG A 649 -12.07 -23.02 14.07
CA ARG A 649 -13.12 -22.04 14.38
C ARG A 649 -13.01 -20.82 13.46
N ALA A 650 -11.81 -20.25 13.35
CA ALA A 650 -11.54 -19.09 12.49
C ALA A 650 -11.86 -19.38 11.01
N LEU A 651 -11.47 -20.55 10.49
CA LEU A 651 -11.81 -20.97 9.12
C LEU A 651 -13.32 -21.09 8.89
N ARG A 652 -14.06 -21.67 9.86
CA ARG A 652 -15.53 -21.74 9.77
C ARG A 652 -16.17 -20.37 9.72
N LEU A 653 -15.70 -19.41 10.52
CA LEU A 653 -16.21 -18.03 10.49
C LEU A 653 -15.91 -17.34 9.17
N ARG A 654 -14.68 -17.48 8.65
CA ARG A 654 -14.27 -16.91 7.35
C ARG A 654 -15.11 -17.46 6.20
N ASP A 655 -15.45 -18.74 6.24
CA ASP A 655 -16.15 -19.45 5.16
C ASP A 655 -17.69 -19.40 5.30
N ARG A 656 -18.23 -18.82 6.38
CA ARG A 656 -19.67 -18.58 6.57
C ARG A 656 -20.21 -17.57 5.57
N GLU A 657 -21.39 -17.83 5.03
CA GLU A 657 -22.04 -16.96 4.04
C GLU A 657 -22.50 -15.61 4.63
N ASP A 658 -22.93 -15.62 5.90
CA ASP A 658 -23.44 -14.45 6.61
C ASP A 658 -22.35 -13.59 7.28
N LEU A 659 -21.08 -14.01 7.20
CA LEU A 659 -19.91 -13.25 7.64
C LEU A 659 -18.94 -13.05 6.47
N GLY A 660 -18.33 -14.13 5.99
CA GLY A 660 -17.32 -14.08 4.94
C GLY A 660 -16.04 -13.37 5.39
N PRO A 661 -15.03 -13.27 4.52
CA PRO A 661 -13.78 -12.57 4.86
C PRO A 661 -14.01 -11.07 5.13
N PHE A 662 -14.93 -10.42 4.40
CA PHE A 662 -15.12 -8.98 4.48
C PHE A 662 -15.76 -8.54 5.80
N ARG A 663 -16.89 -9.16 6.21
CA ARG A 663 -17.53 -8.78 7.49
C ARG A 663 -16.72 -9.23 8.68
N LEU A 664 -16.05 -10.38 8.59
CA LEU A 664 -15.20 -10.87 9.67
C LEU A 664 -14.03 -9.90 9.96
N ALA A 665 -13.32 -9.46 8.93
CA ALA A 665 -12.27 -8.47 9.08
C ALA A 665 -12.81 -7.08 9.49
N PHE A 666 -14.00 -6.70 9.03
CA PHE A 666 -14.66 -5.48 9.51
C PHE A 666 -14.96 -5.55 11.01
N CYS A 667 -15.50 -6.68 11.50
CA CYS A 667 -15.74 -6.90 12.92
C CYS A 667 -14.43 -6.82 13.73
N GLU A 668 -13.34 -7.41 13.22
CA GLU A 668 -12.01 -7.26 13.84
C GLU A 668 -11.61 -5.78 13.90
N ALA A 669 -11.74 -5.06 12.79
CA ALA A 669 -11.39 -3.65 12.73
C ALA A 669 -12.16 -2.81 13.74
N VAL A 670 -13.48 -3.05 13.91
CA VAL A 670 -14.30 -2.33 14.90
C VAL A 670 -13.80 -2.51 16.32
N VAL A 671 -13.50 -3.74 16.75
CA VAL A 671 -12.97 -4.02 18.11
C VAL A 671 -11.66 -3.27 18.33
N ARG A 672 -10.80 -3.23 17.31
CA ARG A 672 -9.49 -2.58 17.37
C ARG A 672 -9.59 -1.06 17.39
N SER A 673 -10.46 -0.50 16.56
CA SER A 673 -10.77 0.94 16.58
C SER A 673 -11.33 1.35 17.95
N ALA A 674 -12.17 0.51 18.57
CA ALA A 674 -12.72 0.75 19.89
C ALA A 674 -11.66 0.75 21.00
N ASP A 675 -10.75 -0.22 21.01
CA ASP A 675 -9.60 -0.24 21.95
C ASP A 675 -8.72 1.02 21.78
N TRP A 676 -8.41 1.39 20.54
CA TRP A 676 -7.60 2.58 20.28
C TRP A 676 -8.25 3.86 20.78
N ARG A 677 -9.57 4.01 20.64
CA ARG A 677 -10.33 5.16 21.16
C ARG A 677 -10.35 5.18 22.68
N ALA A 678 -10.68 4.06 23.31
CA ALA A 678 -10.72 3.95 24.76
C ALA A 678 -9.34 4.31 25.34
N SER A 679 -8.28 3.72 24.76
CA SER A 679 -6.89 4.01 25.13
C SER A 679 -6.52 5.49 24.97
N ALA A 680 -6.91 6.12 23.86
CA ALA A 680 -6.65 7.55 23.62
C ALA A 680 -7.41 8.46 24.60
N SER A 681 -8.59 8.06 25.08
CA SER A 681 -9.36 8.84 26.05
C SER A 681 -8.68 8.96 27.42
N TYR A 682 -7.73 8.05 27.73
CA TYR A 682 -6.97 8.06 28.97
C TYR A 682 -5.70 8.93 28.90
N GLU A 683 -5.25 9.29 27.70
CA GLU A 683 -4.11 10.18 27.52
C GLU A 683 -4.58 11.63 27.67
N GLY A 684 -4.03 12.36 28.65
CA GLY A 684 -4.41 13.76 28.87
C GLY A 684 -4.19 14.61 27.61
N THR A 685 -5.10 15.56 27.34
CA THR A 685 -4.94 16.53 26.25
C THR A 685 -3.65 17.31 26.48
N THR A 686 -2.71 17.26 25.53
CA THR A 686 -1.54 18.15 25.54
C THR A 686 -2.03 19.57 25.41
N SER A 687 -2.02 20.31 26.51
CA SER A 687 -2.16 21.77 26.57
C SER A 687 -0.99 22.47 25.89
#